data_AF-A0A8C9FXH4-F1
#
_entry.id   AF-A0A8C9FXH4-F1
#
_cell.length_a   1.000
_cell.length_b   1.000
_cell.length_c   1.000
_cell.angle_alpha   90.00
_cell.angle_beta   90.00
_cell.angle_gamma   90.00
#
_symmetry.space_group_name_H-M   'P 1'
#
loop_
_entity.id
_entity.type
_entity.pdbx_description
1 polymer ?
#
loop_
_entity_poly.entity_id
_entity_poly.type
_entity_poly.pdbx_seq_one_letter_code
_entity_poly.pdbx_strand_id
1 'polypeptide(L)'
;MLVLVAVLGARPEAARSVPRQRRYEHSPGPSSSRWDVEHEELLHSQSTLPRAVGPHRPSPQLHPNASRSSLSQNLGPKLQEKQLSCDVLLKLSRYISVDTFGPGLAWNLFRLYNCDRDAKLPKMYVSPLKMARHKLRPFLLHRMLRLLGNVGMLTEGQQHKVFALLKEHVLKARKIAPKPEVENSGPCPQLAPHLAPWHPGSDTRRHVVVGRGAALRLESSAAFHSLVIRDGGKVVFADRPHGPPITLRARYILIQDGGELHVGSERCPYASRAIISLYGRAADGAAVDGFGQKFLGVGRGGVLELHGRRPRSWTLLDKTLHPGGLRHGPYSSERRWGSRGLNLRVLDAGTGRVAAAGRFDTHLRAAECHRLRDFLALLPEGSVVAAAVGDSAARSLTLETRLLLRDRLHSQHISRLGYRQPWALVGILGGDPLSTAEDKREYHGNGTTGLAVAQRDFLTYDGTRFTVTAFSGWIKGVPHNGFKVEVSKGIILHLVDDVRSWLPGDRIVVASTDYSMHQAEEFNLLPCPECKSNQVKIDGSPLYLHIGEVIDGIDMRAEVGLLTRNILIQGEMEDSCYGENQCQFFSFDTFGGHIKILANFSSVHMSGVELKNMGQQILGSYPVHFHMAADVDERGGYQRPTYLDNLAIHHCFSR
;
A
#
# COMPACT_ATOMS: atom_id res chain seq x y z
N MET A 1 -13.72 12.97 -5.70
CA MET A 1 -13.52 12.06 -4.56
C MET A 1 -12.02 12.09 -4.29
N LEU A 2 -11.57 12.95 -3.38
CA LEU A 2 -10.19 12.94 -2.89
C LEU A 2 -10.10 11.72 -1.97
N VAL A 3 -9.27 10.74 -2.30
CA VAL A 3 -8.90 9.66 -1.37
C VAL A 3 -7.53 10.03 -0.81
N LEU A 4 -7.50 10.44 0.45
CA LEU A 4 -6.27 10.72 1.16
C LEU A 4 -5.72 9.38 1.70
N VAL A 5 -4.82 8.73 0.96
CA VAL A 5 -4.04 7.62 1.52
C VAL A 5 -2.96 8.24 2.40
N ALA A 6 -3.28 8.47 3.67
CA ALA A 6 -2.37 9.06 4.63
C ALA A 6 -1.33 8.02 5.09
N VAL A 7 -0.27 7.80 4.29
CA VAL A 7 0.93 7.13 4.78
C VAL A 7 1.77 8.15 5.53
N LEU A 8 1.62 8.19 6.85
CA LEU A 8 2.51 8.92 7.74
C LEU A 8 3.84 8.17 7.80
N GLY A 9 4.64 8.33 6.74
CA GLY A 9 5.98 7.77 6.65
C GLY A 9 6.92 8.44 7.63
N ALA A 10 7.16 7.81 8.78
CA ALA A 10 8.48 7.81 9.37
C ALA A 10 9.27 6.69 8.69
N ARG A 11 10.42 7.03 8.10
CA ARG A 11 11.31 6.03 7.45
C ARG A 11 11.83 5.04 8.50
N PRO A 12 12.16 3.80 8.10
CA PRO A 12 12.73 2.81 9.00
C PRO A 12 14.08 3.30 9.55
N GLU A 13 14.20 3.31 10.87
CA GLU A 13 15.49 3.43 11.53
C GLU A 13 16.40 2.30 11.03
N ALA A 14 17.61 2.68 10.61
CA ALA A 14 18.64 1.74 10.23
C ALA A 14 18.87 0.74 11.38
N ALA A 15 18.54 -0.53 11.14
CA ALA A 15 18.85 -1.62 12.04
C ALA A 15 20.39 -1.74 12.20
N ARG A 16 20.93 -1.07 13.22
CA ARG A 16 22.28 -1.33 13.72
C ARG A 16 22.19 -2.22 14.94
N SER A 17 22.71 -3.43 14.78
CA SER A 17 23.00 -4.37 15.85
C SER A 17 23.95 -3.77 16.89
N VAL A 18 23.56 -3.76 18.17
CA VAL A 18 24.48 -3.53 19.31
C VAL A 18 24.15 -4.56 20.43
N PRO A 19 25.15 -5.21 21.05
CA PRO A 19 24.93 -6.30 21.99
C PRO A 19 24.63 -5.84 23.43
N ARG A 20 23.95 -6.73 24.17
CA ARG A 20 23.58 -6.65 25.60
C ARG A 20 24.78 -6.59 26.56
N GLN A 21 24.70 -5.69 27.57
CA GLN A 21 25.07 -5.77 29.02
C GLN A 21 25.27 -4.32 29.53
N ARG A 22 24.82 -3.78 30.68
CA ARG A 22 24.53 -4.24 32.06
C ARG A 22 23.68 -3.19 32.85
N ARG A 23 22.94 -3.68 33.86
CA ARG A 23 22.53 -3.16 35.21
C ARG A 23 22.09 -1.70 35.48
N TYR A 24 20.85 -1.62 35.99
CA TYR A 24 20.28 -0.85 37.14
C TYR A 24 21.08 0.26 37.84
N GLU A 25 20.44 1.44 37.99
CA GLU A 25 20.27 2.17 39.28
C GLU A 25 19.17 3.26 39.17
N HIS A 26 18.61 3.67 40.32
CA HIS A 26 17.29 4.30 40.53
C HIS A 26 17.35 5.82 40.87
N SER A 27 16.34 6.58 40.39
CA SER A 27 15.64 7.75 41.02
C SER A 27 16.27 9.17 40.97
N PRO A 28 15.51 10.28 41.21
CA PRO A 28 14.17 10.68 40.74
C PRO A 28 14.00 12.20 40.34
N GLY A 29 13.03 12.51 39.43
CA GLY A 29 12.22 13.76 39.25
C GLY A 29 12.88 15.16 39.07
N PRO A 30 12.15 16.25 38.67
CA PRO A 30 10.68 16.43 38.55
C PRO A 30 10.14 17.10 37.23
N SER A 31 8.81 17.01 37.03
CA SER A 31 7.82 17.95 36.41
C SER A 31 8.23 18.90 35.25
N SER A 32 7.47 19.18 34.18
CA SER A 32 6.04 19.06 33.83
C SER A 32 5.79 19.64 32.42
N SER A 33 4.87 19.08 31.64
CA SER A 33 3.80 19.79 30.87
C SER A 33 3.08 18.73 30.00
N ARG A 34 1.92 18.22 30.40
CA ARG A 34 0.56 18.80 30.41
C ARG A 34 -0.08 18.81 29.01
N TRP A 35 -0.54 17.64 28.55
CA TRP A 35 -1.82 17.37 27.87
C TRP A 35 -2.03 15.85 27.93
N ASP A 36 -2.96 15.38 28.77
CA ASP A 36 -3.63 14.05 28.72
C ASP A 36 -4.12 13.61 30.12
N VAL A 37 -5.29 14.10 30.56
CA VAL A 37 -6.27 13.48 31.50
C VAL A 37 -7.55 14.35 31.30
N GLU A 38 -8.80 13.89 31.14
CA GLU A 38 -9.66 12.93 31.86
C GLU A 38 -10.74 12.41 30.87
N HIS A 39 -11.30 11.20 30.96
CA HIS A 39 -12.00 10.63 32.11
C HIS A 39 -12.11 9.09 31.98
N GLU A 40 -11.55 8.38 32.95
CA GLU A 40 -12.14 7.14 33.50
C GLU A 40 -12.11 7.30 35.02
N GLU A 41 -13.28 7.21 35.67
CA GLU A 41 -13.42 6.50 36.94
C GLU A 41 -14.89 6.41 37.37
N LEU A 42 -15.13 5.45 38.26
CA LEU A 42 -16.32 5.14 39.07
C LEU A 42 -17.23 4.03 38.50
N LEU A 43 -17.46 2.88 39.14
CA LEU A 43 -17.17 2.40 40.50
C LEU A 43 -17.27 0.86 40.52
N HIS A 44 -16.40 0.22 41.29
CA HIS A 44 -16.59 -1.12 41.83
C HIS A 44 -17.64 -1.13 42.94
N SER A 45 -18.40 -2.22 43.06
CA SER A 45 -18.81 -2.75 44.37
C SER A 45 -18.84 -4.29 44.36
N GLN A 46 -18.19 -4.88 45.35
CA GLN A 46 -18.26 -6.29 45.70
C GLN A 46 -19.46 -6.54 46.64
N SER A 47 -20.09 -7.71 46.58
CA SER A 47 -20.46 -8.45 47.79
C SER A 47 -20.67 -9.96 47.55
N THR A 48 -20.39 -10.67 48.62
CA THR A 48 -20.22 -12.09 48.96
C THR A 48 -21.40 -13.07 48.76
N LEU A 49 -21.04 -14.36 48.62
CA LEU A 49 -21.86 -15.61 48.64
C LEU A 49 -22.58 -15.89 49.97
N PRO A 50 -23.55 -16.85 50.03
CA PRO A 50 -23.22 -18.25 50.41
C PRO A 50 -24.02 -19.41 49.71
N ARG A 51 -23.41 -20.61 49.79
CA ARG A 51 -23.87 -22.05 49.67
C ARG A 51 -25.37 -22.35 49.96
N ALA A 52 -26.03 -23.46 49.58
CA ALA A 52 -25.75 -24.74 48.89
C ALA A 52 -27.07 -25.55 48.61
N VAL A 53 -26.93 -26.71 47.94
CA VAL A 53 -27.76 -27.95 47.92
C VAL A 53 -28.89 -28.08 46.84
N GLY A 54 -28.82 -29.16 46.05
CA GLY A 54 -29.85 -29.61 45.06
C GLY A 54 -31.02 -30.39 45.71
N PRO A 55 -31.69 -31.37 45.07
CA PRO A 55 -31.54 -31.90 43.69
C PRO A 55 -32.88 -32.26 42.94
N HIS A 56 -32.71 -32.84 41.74
CA HIS A 56 -33.58 -33.81 41.03
C HIS A 56 -34.86 -33.41 40.23
N ARG A 57 -34.74 -33.67 38.90
CA ARG A 57 -35.65 -34.30 37.89
C ARG A 57 -36.93 -35.01 38.41
N PRO A 58 -37.99 -35.26 37.58
CA PRO A 58 -37.89 -35.70 36.18
C PRO A 58 -38.99 -35.22 35.17
N SER A 59 -38.71 -35.47 33.89
CA SER A 59 -39.66 -35.71 32.76
C SER A 59 -40.61 -36.92 33.08
N PRO A 60 -41.54 -37.45 32.22
CA PRO A 60 -41.69 -37.25 30.77
C PRO A 60 -43.13 -37.39 30.15
N GLN A 61 -43.22 -37.10 28.84
CA GLN A 61 -43.85 -37.91 27.76
C GLN A 61 -45.39 -38.06 27.50
N LEU A 62 -45.66 -38.08 26.17
CA LEU A 62 -46.63 -38.88 25.37
C LEU A 62 -48.14 -38.55 25.50
N HIS A 63 -48.85 -37.97 24.51
CA HIS A 63 -49.26 -38.39 23.13
C HIS A 63 -50.79 -38.73 23.06
N PRO A 64 -51.42 -38.88 21.87
CA PRO A 64 -52.55 -38.04 21.41
C PRO A 64 -53.88 -38.81 21.19
N ASN A 65 -54.94 -38.09 20.80
CA ASN A 65 -56.08 -38.50 19.93
C ASN A 65 -57.21 -37.46 20.05
N ALA A 66 -58.15 -37.22 19.13
CA ALA A 66 -58.31 -37.39 17.68
C ALA A 66 -59.74 -36.87 17.35
N SER A 67 -59.89 -36.10 16.25
CA SER A 67 -61.13 -35.93 15.42
C SER A 67 -62.36 -35.19 16.02
N ARG A 68 -63.22 -34.44 15.30
CA ARG A 68 -63.57 -34.37 13.86
C ARG A 68 -64.45 -33.11 13.54
N SER A 69 -64.41 -32.66 12.27
CA SER A 69 -65.36 -31.81 11.46
C SER A 69 -65.65 -30.34 11.88
N SER A 70 -65.78 -29.33 11.00
CA SER A 70 -65.80 -29.18 9.53
C SER A 70 -65.71 -27.69 9.12
N LEU A 71 -65.02 -27.41 8.00
CA LEU A 71 -65.21 -26.32 7.00
C LEU A 71 -65.38 -24.85 7.48
N SER A 72 -64.36 -24.00 7.29
CA SER A 72 -64.28 -23.01 6.18
C SER A 72 -63.17 -21.95 6.40
N GLN A 73 -62.59 -21.49 5.28
CA GLN A 73 -61.88 -20.21 5.04
C GLN A 73 -60.43 -19.99 5.53
N ASN A 74 -59.56 -19.87 4.51
CA ASN A 74 -58.33 -19.08 4.38
C ASN A 74 -57.87 -18.20 5.57
N LEU A 75 -56.60 -18.36 5.96
CA LEU A 75 -55.58 -17.31 6.10
C LEU A 75 -54.25 -17.92 6.56
N GLY A 76 -53.16 -17.63 5.82
CA GLY A 76 -51.81 -18.12 6.09
C GLY A 76 -51.22 -17.60 7.43
N PRO A 77 -50.14 -18.23 7.92
CA PRO A 77 -49.62 -17.96 9.27
C PRO A 77 -48.98 -16.56 9.39
N LYS A 78 -49.33 -15.90 10.50
CA LYS A 78 -48.91 -14.57 10.92
C LYS A 78 -47.38 -14.42 11.03
N LEU A 79 -46.91 -13.27 10.53
CA LEU A 79 -45.58 -12.67 10.75
C LEU A 79 -45.21 -12.63 12.24
N GLN A 80 -44.01 -13.09 12.60
CA GLN A 80 -43.31 -12.59 13.79
C GLN A 80 -42.57 -11.31 13.41
N GLU A 81 -43.14 -10.16 13.74
CA GLU A 81 -42.48 -8.86 13.64
C GLU A 81 -41.34 -8.77 14.67
N LYS A 82 -40.08 -8.70 14.22
CA LYS A 82 -38.98 -8.26 15.08
C LYS A 82 -38.96 -6.73 15.11
N GLN A 83 -39.32 -6.16 16.25
CA GLN A 83 -39.30 -4.72 16.48
C GLN A 83 -37.87 -4.27 16.80
N LEU A 84 -37.26 -3.48 15.90
CA LEU A 84 -35.97 -2.82 16.13
C LEU A 84 -36.15 -1.63 17.08
N SER A 85 -35.20 -1.41 18.00
CA SER A 85 -35.28 -0.30 18.95
C SER A 85 -35.05 1.06 18.26
N CYS A 86 -35.67 2.10 18.79
CA CYS A 86 -35.59 3.48 18.27
C CYS A 86 -34.12 3.98 18.22
N ASP A 87 -33.29 3.59 19.19
CA ASP A 87 -31.86 3.90 19.23
C ASP A 87 -31.08 3.28 18.06
N VAL A 88 -31.43 2.06 17.66
CA VAL A 88 -30.78 1.38 16.53
C VAL A 88 -31.19 2.04 15.20
N LEU A 89 -32.45 2.46 15.08
CA LEU A 89 -32.94 3.21 13.91
C LEU A 89 -32.32 4.61 13.82
N LEU A 90 -32.16 5.31 14.94
CA LEU A 90 -31.45 6.59 14.98
C LEU A 90 -29.98 6.45 14.59
N LYS A 91 -29.27 5.44 15.11
CA LYS A 91 -27.88 5.16 14.76
C LYS A 91 -27.72 4.82 13.28
N LEU A 92 -28.60 3.96 12.73
CA LEU A 92 -28.61 3.64 11.30
C LEU A 92 -28.86 4.88 10.43
N SER A 93 -29.82 5.74 10.82
CA SER A 93 -30.13 6.95 10.06
C SER A 93 -28.98 7.97 10.08
N ARG A 94 -28.33 8.18 11.24
CA ARG A 94 -27.27 9.18 11.41
C ARG A 94 -25.94 8.75 10.80
N TYR A 95 -25.54 7.49 10.94
CA TYR A 95 -24.23 7.04 10.45
C TYR A 95 -24.24 6.72 8.95
N ILE A 96 -25.28 6.03 8.46
CA ILE A 96 -25.29 5.54 7.08
C ILE A 96 -25.80 6.60 6.11
N SER A 97 -26.79 7.41 6.51
CA SER A 97 -27.39 8.40 5.59
C SER A 97 -26.53 9.65 5.42
N VAL A 98 -25.81 10.07 6.47
CA VAL A 98 -24.89 11.22 6.38
C VAL A 98 -23.67 10.87 5.53
N ASP A 99 -23.14 9.65 5.68
CA ASP A 99 -22.07 9.12 4.83
C ASP A 99 -22.50 8.97 3.36
N THR A 100 -23.75 8.55 3.13
CA THR A 100 -24.26 8.31 1.77
C THR A 100 -24.71 9.58 1.03
N PHE A 101 -25.26 10.58 1.72
CA PHE A 101 -25.94 11.73 1.09
C PHE A 101 -25.36 13.11 1.46
N GLY A 102 -24.39 13.15 2.37
CA GLY A 102 -23.91 14.39 2.99
C GLY A 102 -24.93 14.96 3.99
N PRO A 103 -24.48 15.84 4.91
CA PRO A 103 -25.32 16.31 6.01
C PRO A 103 -26.60 17.00 5.50
N GLY A 104 -26.49 17.94 4.56
CA GLY A 104 -27.65 18.72 4.11
C GLY A 104 -28.80 17.91 3.50
N LEU A 105 -28.51 16.88 2.70
CA LEU A 105 -29.55 16.08 2.04
C LEU A 105 -30.12 15.01 2.97
N ALA A 106 -29.28 14.43 3.85
CA ALA A 106 -29.70 13.47 4.85
C ALA A 106 -30.73 14.06 5.82
N TRP A 107 -30.51 15.31 6.28
CA TRP A 107 -31.43 16.03 7.17
C TRP A 107 -32.78 16.37 6.54
N ASN A 108 -32.83 16.56 5.21
CA ASN A 108 -34.08 16.82 4.50
C ASN A 108 -34.91 15.56 4.24
N LEU A 109 -34.27 14.40 4.10
CA LEU A 109 -34.93 13.13 3.79
C LEU A 109 -35.35 12.36 5.05
N PHE A 110 -34.58 12.45 6.14
CA PHE A 110 -34.82 11.71 7.38
C PHE A 110 -34.86 12.65 8.58
N ARG A 111 -36.05 13.18 8.88
CA ARG A 111 -36.31 14.04 10.06
C ARG A 111 -36.61 13.19 11.30
N LEU A 112 -35.59 12.54 11.87
CA LEU A 112 -35.67 11.92 13.19
C LEU A 112 -34.88 12.76 14.18
N TYR A 113 -35.59 13.48 15.05
CA TYR A 113 -34.95 14.47 15.92
C TYR A 113 -34.60 13.95 17.32
N ASN A 114 -35.37 13.04 17.93
CA ASN A 114 -35.04 12.35 19.20
C ASN A 114 -35.96 11.12 19.42
N CYS A 115 -35.54 10.17 20.26
CA CYS A 115 -36.39 9.08 20.76
C CYS A 115 -36.81 9.40 22.20
N ASP A 116 -38.03 9.92 22.39
CA ASP A 116 -38.67 9.96 23.70
C ASP A 116 -39.46 8.67 23.93
N ARG A 117 -39.34 8.06 25.12
CA ARG A 117 -39.95 6.76 25.42
C ARG A 117 -41.49 6.76 25.36
N ASP A 118 -42.13 7.93 25.31
CA ASP A 118 -43.59 8.08 25.25
C ASP A 118 -44.13 8.68 23.94
N ALA A 119 -43.27 8.93 22.94
CA ALA A 119 -43.72 9.45 21.65
C ALA A 119 -44.24 8.31 20.74
N LYS A 120 -45.56 8.28 20.49
CA LYS A 120 -46.13 7.46 19.42
C LYS A 120 -45.55 7.89 18.07
N LEU A 121 -44.59 7.11 17.55
CA LEU A 121 -44.02 7.30 16.22
C LEU A 121 -45.12 7.28 15.14
N PRO A 122 -45.20 8.28 14.25
CA PRO A 122 -46.05 8.17 13.07
C PRO A 122 -45.49 7.08 12.15
N LYS A 123 -46.36 6.18 11.66
CA LYS A 123 -46.00 5.20 10.62
C LYS A 123 -45.48 5.94 9.39
N MET A 124 -44.16 5.92 9.16
CA MET A 124 -43.56 6.49 7.95
C MET A 124 -43.91 5.62 6.75
N TYR A 125 -44.73 6.16 5.83
CA TYR A 125 -44.96 5.56 4.52
C TYR A 125 -43.91 6.08 3.53
N VAL A 126 -42.80 5.35 3.37
CA VAL A 126 -41.85 5.58 2.28
C VAL A 126 -42.51 5.10 0.99
N SER A 127 -42.83 6.01 0.07
CA SER A 127 -43.34 5.66 -1.27
C SER A 127 -42.16 5.58 -2.25
N PRO A 128 -41.74 4.38 -2.68
CA PRO A 128 -40.57 4.22 -3.55
C PRO A 128 -40.76 4.90 -4.92
N LEU A 129 -42.02 5.01 -5.36
CA LEU A 129 -42.42 5.68 -6.60
C LEU A 129 -42.27 7.21 -6.54
N LYS A 130 -42.43 7.84 -5.36
CA LYS A 130 -42.16 9.27 -5.20
C LYS A 130 -40.66 9.57 -5.18
N MET A 131 -39.84 8.68 -4.63
CA MET A 131 -38.38 8.82 -4.59
C MET A 131 -37.72 8.68 -5.97
N ALA A 132 -38.20 7.75 -6.80
CA ALA A 132 -37.71 7.59 -8.17
C ALA A 132 -37.98 8.81 -9.08
N ARG A 133 -38.92 9.70 -8.69
CA ARG A 133 -39.26 10.93 -9.40
C ARG A 133 -38.42 12.15 -8.98
N HIS A 134 -37.65 12.07 -7.88
CA HIS A 134 -36.67 13.11 -7.55
C HIS A 134 -35.43 12.97 -8.45
N LYS A 135 -34.85 14.11 -8.87
CA LYS A 135 -33.62 14.17 -9.70
C LYS A 135 -32.35 13.74 -8.93
N LEU A 136 -32.33 12.51 -8.42
CA LEU A 136 -31.16 11.90 -7.78
C LEU A 136 -30.27 11.26 -8.86
N ARG A 137 -28.95 11.32 -8.68
CA ARG A 137 -28.01 10.62 -9.58
C ARG A 137 -28.30 9.11 -9.58
N PRO A 138 -28.28 8.41 -10.72
CA PRO A 138 -28.72 7.01 -10.81
C PRO A 138 -28.00 6.06 -9.84
N PHE A 139 -26.70 6.28 -9.61
CA PHE A 139 -25.90 5.50 -8.66
C PHE A 139 -26.34 5.68 -7.21
N LEU A 140 -26.64 6.92 -6.79
CA LEU A 140 -27.13 7.21 -5.43
C LEU A 140 -28.51 6.61 -5.20
N LEU A 141 -29.39 6.69 -6.21
CA LEU A 141 -30.71 6.08 -6.17
C LEU A 141 -30.61 4.54 -6.09
N HIS A 142 -29.69 3.91 -6.82
CA HIS A 142 -29.43 2.47 -6.74
C HIS A 142 -29.00 2.03 -5.34
N ARG A 143 -28.02 2.73 -4.75
CA ARG A 143 -27.47 2.41 -3.42
C ARG A 143 -28.54 2.52 -2.33
N MET A 144 -29.36 3.58 -2.41
CA MET A 144 -30.48 3.81 -1.50
C MET A 144 -31.56 2.73 -1.58
N LEU A 145 -31.94 2.30 -2.79
CA LEU A 145 -32.96 1.28 -2.98
C LEU A 145 -32.48 -0.11 -2.54
N ARG A 146 -31.20 -0.42 -2.75
CA ARG A 146 -30.59 -1.64 -2.23
C ARG A 146 -30.57 -1.63 -0.70
N LEU A 147 -30.25 -0.50 -0.08
CA LEU A 147 -30.30 -0.36 1.39
C LEU A 147 -31.72 -0.60 1.92
N LEU A 148 -32.73 0.07 1.36
CA LEU A 148 -34.14 -0.09 1.76
C LEU A 148 -34.65 -1.52 1.54
N GLY A 149 -34.17 -2.20 0.50
CA GLY A 149 -34.46 -3.62 0.29
C GLY A 149 -33.85 -4.51 1.37
N ASN A 150 -32.58 -4.30 1.71
CA ASN A 150 -31.86 -5.09 2.70
C ASN A 150 -32.42 -4.92 4.13
N VAL A 151 -33.01 -3.76 4.46
CA VAL A 151 -33.67 -3.54 5.76
C VAL A 151 -35.16 -3.92 5.79
N GLY A 152 -35.64 -4.62 4.75
CA GLY A 152 -37.02 -5.14 4.70
C GLY A 152 -38.10 -4.05 4.48
N MET A 153 -37.70 -2.84 4.09
CA MET A 153 -38.63 -1.71 3.84
C MET A 153 -39.22 -1.73 2.42
N LEU A 154 -38.78 -2.66 1.55
CA LEU A 154 -39.33 -2.89 0.22
C LEU A 154 -39.71 -4.36 0.05
N THR A 155 -40.96 -4.62 -0.32
CA THR A 155 -41.39 -5.97 -0.72
C THR A 155 -40.67 -6.40 -2.01
N GLU A 156 -40.47 -7.70 -2.24
CA GLU A 156 -39.79 -8.21 -3.44
C GLU A 156 -40.42 -7.68 -4.74
N GLY A 157 -41.76 -7.58 -4.79
CA GLY A 157 -42.48 -7.00 -5.93
C GLY A 157 -42.19 -5.51 -6.15
N GLN A 158 -41.97 -4.73 -5.09
CA GLN A 158 -41.56 -3.32 -5.18
C GLN A 158 -40.09 -3.18 -5.60
N GLN A 159 -39.20 -4.05 -5.10
CA GLN A 159 -37.80 -4.05 -5.52
C GLN A 159 -37.68 -4.29 -7.02
N HIS A 160 -38.38 -5.31 -7.54
CA HIS A 160 -38.32 -5.67 -8.95
C HIS A 160 -38.79 -4.51 -9.87
N LYS A 161 -39.91 -3.87 -9.51
CA LYS A 161 -40.49 -2.76 -10.30
C LYS A 161 -39.61 -1.51 -10.29
N VAL A 162 -38.96 -1.20 -9.16
CA VAL A 162 -38.11 -0.01 -9.04
C VAL A 162 -36.74 -0.22 -9.70
N PHE A 163 -36.13 -1.41 -9.58
CA PHE A 163 -34.88 -1.71 -10.29
C PHE A 163 -35.07 -1.76 -11.81
N ALA A 164 -36.25 -2.18 -12.30
CA ALA A 164 -36.58 -2.10 -13.73
C ALA A 164 -36.63 -0.64 -14.24
N LEU A 165 -37.30 0.27 -13.51
CA LEU A 165 -37.34 1.70 -13.83
C LEU A 165 -35.95 2.35 -13.77
N LEU A 166 -35.13 1.94 -12.80
CA LEU A 166 -33.76 2.43 -12.67
C LEU A 166 -32.89 1.99 -13.86
N LYS A 167 -33.04 0.74 -14.32
CA LYS A 167 -32.36 0.23 -15.52
C LYS A 167 -32.74 1.04 -16.75
N GLU A 168 -34.01 1.42 -16.90
CA GLU A 168 -34.48 2.27 -18.00
C GLU A 168 -33.88 3.70 -17.94
N HIS A 169 -33.81 4.31 -16.75
CA HIS A 169 -33.17 5.62 -16.55
C HIS A 169 -31.66 5.59 -16.83
N VAL A 170 -30.94 4.55 -16.40
CA VAL A 170 -29.50 4.37 -16.69
C VAL A 170 -29.26 4.21 -18.19
N LEU A 171 -30.14 3.48 -18.89
CA LEU A 171 -30.06 3.30 -20.33
C LEU A 171 -30.39 4.59 -21.11
N LYS A 172 -31.34 5.40 -20.63
CA LYS A 172 -31.62 6.75 -21.21
C LYS A 172 -30.46 7.72 -20.98
N ALA A 173 -29.83 7.72 -19.79
CA ALA A 173 -28.67 8.57 -19.51
C ALA A 173 -27.45 8.23 -20.37
N ARG A 174 -27.25 6.95 -20.74
CA ARG A 174 -26.20 6.51 -21.68
C ARG A 174 -26.44 6.96 -23.12
N LYS A 175 -27.67 7.27 -23.53
CA LYS A 175 -27.99 7.79 -24.87
C LYS A 175 -27.74 9.29 -25.03
N ILE A 176 -27.44 10.00 -23.94
CA ILE A 176 -27.03 11.40 -23.92
C ILE A 176 -25.57 11.46 -23.48
N ALA A 177 -24.71 10.72 -24.18
CA ALA A 177 -23.28 11.03 -24.19
C ALA A 177 -23.08 12.15 -25.24
N PRO A 178 -22.32 13.21 -24.95
CA PRO A 178 -21.91 14.13 -25.99
C PRO A 178 -21.23 13.33 -27.11
N LYS A 179 -21.59 13.61 -28.36
CA LYS A 179 -20.77 13.22 -29.51
C LYS A 179 -19.31 13.64 -29.23
N PRO A 180 -18.30 12.89 -29.68
CA PRO A 180 -16.94 13.41 -29.68
C PRO A 180 -16.97 14.68 -30.52
N GLU A 181 -16.88 15.83 -29.86
CA GLU A 181 -16.58 17.07 -30.53
C GLU A 181 -15.22 16.86 -31.17
N VAL A 182 -15.19 17.07 -32.48
CA VAL A 182 -14.00 17.07 -33.31
C VAL A 182 -12.91 17.85 -32.57
N GLU A 183 -11.81 17.15 -32.25
CA GLU A 183 -10.62 17.72 -31.62
C GLU A 183 -10.12 18.89 -32.48
N ASN A 184 -10.46 20.11 -32.08
CA ASN A 184 -9.71 21.28 -32.52
C ASN A 184 -8.45 21.35 -31.63
N SER A 185 -7.43 20.60 -32.06
CA SER A 185 -6.11 20.48 -31.43
C SER A 185 -5.37 21.82 -31.52
N GLY A 186 -5.41 22.62 -30.45
CA GLY A 186 -4.46 23.71 -30.29
C GLY A 186 -3.03 23.15 -30.17
N PRO A 187 -2.01 23.84 -30.71
CA PRO A 187 -0.63 23.37 -30.64
C PRO A 187 -0.11 23.32 -29.19
N CYS A 188 0.73 22.33 -28.87
CA CYS A 188 1.39 22.21 -27.57
C CYS A 188 2.13 23.51 -27.20
N PRO A 189 2.11 23.96 -25.93
CA PRO A 189 2.62 25.27 -25.54
C PRO A 189 4.10 25.47 -25.92
N GLN A 190 4.91 24.41 -25.85
CA GLN A 190 6.33 24.45 -26.20
C GLN A 190 6.63 24.64 -27.71
N LEU A 191 5.66 24.38 -28.58
CA LEU A 191 5.80 24.54 -30.03
C LEU A 191 5.43 25.95 -30.48
N ALA A 192 5.06 26.83 -29.56
CA ALA A 192 4.71 28.20 -29.90
C ALA A 192 5.94 28.91 -30.54
N PRO A 193 5.79 29.46 -31.76
CA PRO A 193 6.93 29.91 -32.56
C PRO A 193 7.65 31.14 -31.98
N HIS A 194 7.01 31.86 -31.06
CA HIS A 194 7.57 33.04 -30.40
C HIS A 194 8.45 32.70 -29.18
N LEU A 195 8.55 31.42 -28.79
CA LEU A 195 9.41 31.01 -27.68
C LEU A 195 10.88 30.95 -28.13
N ALA A 196 11.73 31.75 -27.49
CA ALA A 196 13.17 31.68 -27.69
C ALA A 196 13.77 30.50 -26.90
N PRO A 197 14.67 29.69 -27.49
CA PRO A 197 15.40 28.64 -26.77
C PRO A 197 16.18 29.21 -25.59
N TRP A 198 16.14 28.54 -24.44
CA TRP A 198 16.76 29.02 -23.21
C TRP A 198 17.61 27.95 -22.53
N HIS A 199 18.90 28.25 -22.41
CA HIS A 199 19.95 27.40 -21.84
C HIS A 199 20.74 28.17 -20.76
N PRO A 200 20.14 28.44 -19.61
CA PRO A 200 20.70 29.39 -18.65
C PRO A 200 21.87 28.85 -17.81
N GLY A 201 22.14 27.54 -17.86
CA GLY A 201 23.20 26.89 -17.11
C GLY A 201 22.92 26.80 -15.60
N SER A 202 23.96 26.48 -14.83
CA SER A 202 23.89 26.25 -13.39
C SER A 202 24.74 27.27 -12.65
N ASP A 203 24.11 28.25 -12.01
CA ASP A 203 24.75 29.21 -11.10
C ASP A 203 23.81 29.56 -9.94
N THR A 204 24.06 28.95 -8.77
CA THR A 204 23.25 29.11 -7.55
C THR A 204 23.38 30.47 -6.87
N ARG A 205 24.22 31.38 -7.40
CA ARG A 205 24.30 32.78 -6.94
C ARG A 205 23.47 33.71 -7.81
N ARG A 206 23.03 33.25 -8.99
CA ARG A 206 22.35 34.10 -9.96
C ARG A 206 20.87 34.26 -9.62
N HIS A 207 20.42 35.50 -9.53
CA HIS A 207 19.00 35.85 -9.50
C HIS A 207 18.50 36.07 -10.93
N VAL A 208 17.50 35.30 -11.35
CA VAL A 208 16.96 35.35 -12.71
C VAL A 208 15.58 36.00 -12.70
N VAL A 209 15.39 36.99 -13.57
CA VAL A 209 14.08 37.60 -13.83
C VAL A 209 13.71 37.39 -15.29
N VAL A 210 12.60 36.71 -15.54
CA VAL A 210 11.98 36.59 -16.86
C VAL A 210 10.77 37.52 -16.90
N GLY A 211 10.86 38.60 -17.67
CA GLY A 211 9.78 39.56 -17.79
C GLY A 211 9.88 40.45 -19.01
N ARG A 212 9.12 41.54 -19.02
CA ARG A 212 8.96 42.42 -20.20
C ARG A 212 8.46 41.65 -21.42
N GLY A 213 7.51 40.74 -21.21
CA GLY A 213 6.96 39.89 -22.27
C GLY A 213 7.90 38.82 -22.83
N ALA A 214 9.09 38.62 -22.25
CA ALA A 214 10.03 37.60 -22.73
C ALA A 214 9.42 36.19 -22.63
N ALA A 215 9.42 35.45 -23.73
CA ALA A 215 8.86 34.11 -23.81
C ALA A 215 9.97 33.09 -24.12
N LEU A 216 10.27 32.23 -23.15
CA LEU A 216 11.44 31.36 -23.15
C LEU A 216 11.05 29.88 -23.08
N ARG A 217 11.69 29.04 -23.89
CA ARG A 217 11.59 27.59 -23.84
C ARG A 217 12.81 27.00 -23.14
N LEU A 218 12.63 26.45 -21.95
CA LEU A 218 13.70 25.81 -21.17
C LEU A 218 14.09 24.47 -21.81
N GLU A 219 15.27 24.42 -22.42
CA GLU A 219 15.76 23.26 -23.17
C GLU A 219 16.92 22.52 -22.47
N SER A 220 17.35 22.96 -21.29
CA SER A 220 18.34 22.25 -20.48
C SER A 220 18.09 22.45 -19.00
N SER A 221 18.61 21.53 -18.17
CA SER A 221 18.62 21.72 -16.72
C SER A 221 19.32 23.02 -16.33
N ALA A 222 18.84 23.64 -15.27
CA ALA A 222 19.23 24.95 -14.81
C ALA A 222 19.26 25.03 -13.28
N ALA A 223 20.18 25.83 -12.74
CA ALA A 223 20.21 26.13 -11.32
C ALA A 223 20.40 27.63 -11.07
N PHE A 224 19.61 28.20 -10.15
CA PHE A 224 19.62 29.62 -9.80
C PHE A 224 19.58 29.82 -8.30
N HIS A 225 19.96 31.01 -7.83
CA HIS A 225 19.52 31.45 -6.51
C HIS A 225 17.99 31.57 -6.49
N SER A 226 17.42 32.34 -7.40
CA SER A 226 15.97 32.49 -7.54
C SER A 226 15.54 32.70 -8.98
N LEU A 227 14.29 32.32 -9.29
CA LEU A 227 13.63 32.60 -10.56
C LEU A 227 12.35 33.40 -10.29
N VAL A 228 12.27 34.60 -10.84
CA VAL A 228 11.07 35.44 -10.80
C VAL A 228 10.54 35.60 -12.22
N ILE A 229 9.29 35.20 -12.45
CA ILE A 229 8.60 35.35 -13.73
C ILE A 229 7.52 36.41 -13.53
N ARG A 230 7.64 37.54 -14.23
CA ARG A 230 6.78 38.72 -14.03
C ARG A 230 6.63 39.57 -15.28
N ASP A 231 5.83 40.62 -15.24
CA ASP A 231 5.70 41.61 -16.32
C ASP A 231 5.41 40.96 -17.69
N GLY A 232 4.50 39.97 -17.71
CA GLY A 232 4.15 39.19 -18.91
C GLY A 232 5.20 38.17 -19.37
N GLY A 233 6.26 37.94 -18.59
CA GLY A 233 7.27 36.92 -18.90
C GLY A 233 6.70 35.50 -18.87
N LYS A 234 7.25 34.61 -19.69
CA LYS A 234 6.75 33.24 -19.84
C LYS A 234 7.90 32.24 -19.94
N VAL A 235 7.84 31.20 -19.12
CA VAL A 235 8.77 30.06 -19.18
C VAL A 235 7.98 28.80 -19.48
N VAL A 236 8.38 28.09 -20.52
CA VAL A 236 7.77 26.82 -20.94
C VAL A 236 8.84 25.73 -20.98
N PHE A 237 8.62 24.60 -20.31
CA PHE A 237 9.54 23.47 -20.39
C PHE A 237 9.49 22.82 -21.77
N ALA A 238 10.65 22.54 -22.35
CA ALA A 238 10.73 21.66 -23.51
C ALA A 238 10.39 20.22 -23.11
N ASP A 239 9.59 19.57 -23.95
CA ASP A 239 9.17 18.18 -23.87
C ASP A 239 9.86 17.42 -25.01
N ARG A 240 10.86 16.63 -24.64
CA ARG A 240 11.68 15.82 -25.54
C ARG A 240 11.59 14.36 -25.10
N PRO A 241 10.59 13.61 -25.61
CA PRO A 241 10.46 12.19 -25.29
C PRO A 241 11.79 11.47 -25.49
N HIS A 242 12.16 10.60 -24.55
CA HIS A 242 13.45 9.89 -24.52
C HIS A 242 14.70 10.75 -24.28
N GLY A 243 14.55 12.07 -24.09
CA GLY A 243 15.62 12.96 -23.66
C GLY A 243 15.93 12.86 -22.16
N PRO A 244 17.05 13.45 -21.70
CA PRO A 244 17.35 13.54 -20.27
C PRO A 244 16.31 14.39 -19.54
N PRO A 245 16.06 14.13 -18.24
CA PRO A 245 15.18 14.98 -17.44
C PRO A 245 15.65 16.44 -17.43
N ILE A 246 14.71 17.37 -17.51
CA ILE A 246 15.00 18.80 -17.31
C ILE A 246 14.77 19.13 -15.83
N THR A 247 15.86 19.46 -15.13
CA THR A 247 15.83 19.86 -13.72
C THR A 247 15.99 21.36 -13.58
N LEU A 248 15.00 22.02 -12.98
CA LEU A 248 15.06 23.42 -12.56
C LEU A 248 15.28 23.47 -11.05
N ARG A 249 16.48 23.87 -10.62
CA ARG A 249 16.87 23.97 -9.21
C ARG A 249 16.93 25.44 -8.77
N ALA A 250 16.20 25.83 -7.74
CA ALA A 250 16.20 27.20 -7.24
C ALA A 250 15.95 27.23 -5.73
N ARG A 251 16.30 28.32 -5.02
CA ARG A 251 15.82 28.49 -3.63
C ARG A 251 14.33 28.74 -3.62
N TYR A 252 13.89 29.64 -4.49
CA TYR A 252 12.47 29.88 -4.73
C TYR A 252 12.19 30.23 -6.19
N ILE A 253 10.94 29.98 -6.59
CA ILE A 253 10.36 30.39 -7.87
C ILE A 253 9.13 31.24 -7.55
N LEU A 254 9.04 32.45 -8.11
CA LEU A 254 7.90 33.36 -7.91
C LEU A 254 7.30 33.75 -9.26
N ILE A 255 6.00 33.55 -9.41
CA ILE A 255 5.22 33.86 -10.61
C ILE A 255 4.18 34.91 -10.25
N GLN A 256 4.25 36.10 -10.84
CA GLN A 256 3.35 37.21 -10.50
C GLN A 256 3.25 38.21 -11.65
N ASP A 257 2.41 39.24 -11.53
CA ASP A 257 2.32 40.38 -12.45
C ASP A 257 2.22 39.95 -13.93
N GLY A 258 1.37 38.96 -14.21
CA GLY A 258 1.17 38.39 -15.55
C GLY A 258 2.24 37.38 -16.00
N GLY A 259 3.16 37.00 -15.12
CA GLY A 259 4.15 35.95 -15.38
C GLY A 259 3.53 34.56 -15.51
N GLU A 260 4.13 33.69 -16.30
CA GLU A 260 3.63 32.34 -16.54
C GLU A 260 4.71 31.24 -16.50
N LEU A 261 4.40 30.13 -15.83
CA LEU A 261 5.20 28.90 -15.88
C LEU A 261 4.37 27.73 -16.39
N HIS A 262 4.86 27.07 -17.45
CA HIS A 262 4.16 25.96 -18.11
C HIS A 262 5.04 24.71 -18.20
N VAL A 263 4.50 23.57 -17.76
CA VAL A 263 5.03 22.22 -18.00
C VAL A 263 3.91 21.39 -18.60
N GLY A 264 3.86 21.33 -19.92
CA GLY A 264 2.71 20.77 -20.66
C GLY A 264 1.48 21.67 -20.60
N SER A 265 0.36 21.14 -21.09
CA SER A 265 -0.97 21.77 -21.05
C SER A 265 -2.04 20.70 -20.92
N GLU A 266 -3.28 21.08 -20.59
CA GLU A 266 -4.39 20.14 -20.46
C GLU A 266 -4.58 19.26 -21.70
N ARG A 267 -4.44 19.86 -22.90
CA ARG A 267 -4.61 19.18 -24.20
C ARG A 267 -3.34 18.52 -24.71
N CYS A 268 -2.18 18.94 -24.23
CA CYS A 268 -0.88 18.34 -24.57
C CYS A 268 -0.08 18.13 -23.28
N PRO A 269 -0.37 17.03 -22.54
CA PRO A 269 0.35 16.71 -21.32
C PRO A 269 1.82 16.44 -21.59
N TYR A 270 2.67 16.91 -20.68
CA TYR A 270 4.11 16.69 -20.70
C TYR A 270 4.41 15.18 -20.70
N ALA A 271 5.15 14.70 -21.69
CA ALA A 271 5.50 13.29 -21.86
C ALA A 271 6.86 12.93 -21.23
N SER A 272 7.79 13.89 -21.20
CA SER A 272 9.15 13.73 -20.67
C SER A 272 9.20 13.81 -19.13
N ARG A 273 10.41 13.83 -18.56
CA ARG A 273 10.63 13.99 -17.12
C ARG A 273 11.07 15.41 -16.77
N ALA A 274 10.32 16.07 -15.89
CA ALA A 274 10.63 17.40 -15.37
C ALA A 274 10.79 17.33 -13.85
N ILE A 275 11.81 18.02 -13.33
CA ILE A 275 12.07 18.09 -11.89
C ILE A 275 12.21 19.56 -11.50
N ILE A 276 11.42 20.02 -10.54
CA ILE A 276 11.61 21.31 -9.87
C ILE A 276 12.13 21.01 -8.47
N SER A 277 13.36 21.46 -8.19
CA SER A 277 14.06 21.19 -6.93
C SER A 277 14.24 22.49 -6.15
N LEU A 278 13.60 22.59 -4.98
CA LEU A 278 13.67 23.75 -4.11
C LEU A 278 14.70 23.52 -3.01
N TYR A 279 15.78 24.30 -2.99
CA TYR A 279 16.90 24.11 -2.06
C TYR A 279 17.06 25.24 -1.04
N GLY A 280 17.86 24.99 0.00
CA GLY A 280 18.19 25.93 1.06
C GLY A 280 17.70 25.48 2.43
N ARG A 281 18.24 26.05 3.49
CA ARG A 281 17.86 25.74 4.88
C ARG A 281 16.95 26.80 5.47
N ALA A 282 16.31 26.50 6.60
CA ALA A 282 15.44 27.45 7.31
C ALA A 282 16.16 28.75 7.74
N ALA A 283 17.47 28.66 8.03
CA ALA A 283 18.28 29.81 8.42
C ALA A 283 18.87 30.58 7.22
N ASP A 284 18.69 30.08 5.99
CA ASP A 284 19.39 30.65 4.85
C ASP A 284 18.58 31.80 4.22
N GLY A 285 19.09 33.02 4.36
CA GLY A 285 18.62 34.21 3.63
C GLY A 285 17.29 34.78 4.15
N ALA A 286 16.93 35.97 3.67
CA ALA A 286 15.69 36.63 4.04
C ALA A 286 14.47 35.93 3.41
N ALA A 287 13.35 35.91 4.15
CA ALA A 287 12.08 35.46 3.61
C ALA A 287 11.56 36.46 2.57
N VAL A 288 10.97 35.94 1.49
CA VAL A 288 10.19 36.74 0.53
C VAL A 288 8.83 37.00 1.16
N ASP A 289 8.43 38.28 1.19
CA ASP A 289 7.18 38.71 1.81
C ASP A 289 5.96 37.94 1.26
N GLY A 290 5.07 37.52 2.16
CA GLY A 290 3.92 36.65 1.87
C GLY A 290 4.24 35.18 1.54
N PHE A 291 5.44 34.85 1.05
CA PHE A 291 5.79 33.51 0.58
C PHE A 291 6.65 32.72 1.56
N GLY A 292 7.82 33.21 1.96
CA GLY A 292 8.80 32.47 2.77
C GLY A 292 10.15 32.33 2.06
N GLN A 293 10.95 31.30 2.37
CA GLN A 293 12.32 31.15 1.82
C GLN A 293 12.46 30.05 0.76
N LYS A 294 11.79 28.90 0.91
CA LYS A 294 11.89 27.72 0.03
C LYS A 294 10.52 27.37 -0.56
N PHE A 295 10.20 27.96 -1.71
CA PHE A 295 8.83 27.90 -2.25
C PHE A 295 8.72 27.96 -3.78
N LEU A 296 7.61 27.44 -4.29
CA LEU A 296 7.04 27.79 -5.59
C LEU A 296 5.78 28.64 -5.34
N GLY A 297 5.81 29.90 -5.75
CA GLY A 297 4.84 30.91 -5.36
C GLY A 297 4.08 31.44 -6.58
N VAL A 298 2.77 31.55 -6.46
CA VAL A 298 1.91 32.22 -7.44
C VAL A 298 1.27 33.43 -6.76
N GLY A 299 1.70 34.62 -7.16
CA GLY A 299 1.16 35.89 -6.71
C GLY A 299 0.06 36.41 -7.63
N ARG A 300 -0.33 37.67 -7.42
CA ARG A 300 -1.33 38.37 -8.22
C ARG A 300 -1.00 38.28 -9.72
N GLY A 301 -1.98 37.93 -10.53
CA GLY A 301 -1.86 37.81 -12.00
C GLY A 301 -0.98 36.66 -12.49
N GLY A 302 -0.38 35.85 -11.62
CA GLY A 302 0.48 34.74 -12.02
C GLY A 302 -0.29 33.56 -12.61
N VAL A 303 0.37 32.82 -13.50
CA VAL A 303 -0.16 31.61 -14.15
C VAL A 303 0.76 30.41 -13.90
N LEU A 304 0.21 29.32 -13.37
CA LEU A 304 0.92 28.06 -13.19
C LEU A 304 0.15 26.91 -13.87
N GLU A 305 0.74 26.32 -14.90
CA GLU A 305 0.14 25.23 -15.67
C GLU A 305 1.06 24.02 -15.65
N LEU A 306 0.71 22.99 -14.88
CA LEU A 306 1.48 21.76 -14.74
C LEU A 306 0.61 20.56 -15.13
N HIS A 307 0.90 19.96 -16.27
CA HIS A 307 0.09 18.89 -16.83
C HIS A 307 0.99 17.73 -17.24
N GLY A 308 1.17 16.75 -16.35
CA GLY A 308 1.89 15.52 -16.60
C GLY A 308 0.99 14.41 -17.15
N ARG A 309 1.59 13.23 -17.33
CA ARG A 309 0.86 12.01 -17.70
C ARG A 309 -0.19 11.70 -16.64
N ARG A 310 -1.31 11.12 -17.09
CA ARG A 310 -2.43 10.74 -16.22
C ARG A 310 -2.55 9.22 -16.08
N PRO A 311 -1.62 8.53 -15.40
CA PRO A 311 -1.78 7.11 -15.10
C PRO A 311 -2.92 6.92 -14.08
N ARG A 312 -3.37 5.68 -13.94
CA ARG A 312 -4.23 5.30 -12.81
C ARG A 312 -3.50 5.60 -11.51
N SER A 313 -4.11 6.36 -10.60
CA SER A 313 -3.44 6.85 -9.39
C SER A 313 -3.37 5.79 -8.30
N TRP A 314 -4.41 4.97 -8.17
CA TRP A 314 -4.51 3.94 -7.15
C TRP A 314 -5.53 2.87 -7.55
N THR A 315 -5.49 1.75 -6.86
CA THR A 315 -6.43 0.62 -6.94
C THR A 315 -6.36 -0.17 -5.63
N LEU A 316 -6.96 -1.36 -5.59
CA LEU A 316 -6.95 -2.26 -4.44
C LEU A 316 -6.19 -3.55 -4.80
N LEU A 317 -5.59 -4.20 -3.81
CA LEU A 317 -5.13 -5.58 -3.95
C LEU A 317 -6.29 -6.50 -4.28
N ASP A 318 -6.12 -7.41 -5.25
CA ASP A 318 -7.07 -8.48 -5.59
C ASP A 318 -6.64 -9.84 -5.00
N LYS A 319 -5.48 -9.87 -4.34
CA LYS A 319 -4.94 -11.05 -3.65
C LYS A 319 -4.07 -10.61 -2.48
N THR A 320 -4.21 -11.30 -1.35
CA THR A 320 -3.44 -11.02 -0.14
C THR A 320 -1.94 -11.13 -0.39
N LEU A 321 -1.21 -10.07 -0.01
CA LEU A 321 0.24 -10.01 -0.04
C LEU A 321 0.76 -10.44 1.34
N HIS A 322 1.44 -11.58 1.37
CA HIS A 322 1.98 -12.12 2.61
C HIS A 322 3.42 -11.63 2.87
N PRO A 323 3.85 -11.57 4.15
CA PRO A 323 5.24 -11.35 4.49
C PRO A 323 6.16 -12.32 3.74
N GLY A 324 7.21 -11.80 3.11
CA GLY A 324 8.14 -12.57 2.26
C GLY A 324 7.55 -13.09 0.95
N GLY A 325 6.33 -12.70 0.59
CA GLY A 325 5.66 -13.06 -0.66
C GLY A 325 5.10 -14.49 -0.73
N LEU A 326 5.38 -15.34 0.26
CA LEU A 326 4.81 -16.69 0.38
C LEU A 326 3.71 -16.74 1.43
N ARG A 327 2.64 -17.50 1.16
CA ARG A 327 1.50 -17.65 2.09
C ARG A 327 1.90 -18.11 3.49
N HIS A 328 2.92 -18.95 3.59
CA HIS A 328 3.45 -19.47 4.85
C HIS A 328 4.70 -18.73 5.34
N GLY A 329 5.01 -17.59 4.73
CA GLY A 329 6.20 -16.81 4.99
C GLY A 329 7.49 -17.44 4.43
N PRO A 330 8.60 -16.70 4.48
CA PRO A 330 9.91 -17.24 4.16
C PRO A 330 10.35 -18.21 5.26
N TYR A 331 11.22 -19.15 4.90
CA TYR A 331 11.83 -20.08 5.87
C TYR A 331 13.33 -19.90 5.91
N SER A 332 13.92 -19.82 7.10
CA SER A 332 15.36 -19.84 7.28
C SER A 332 15.73 -20.61 8.54
N SER A 333 16.74 -21.48 8.42
CA SER A 333 17.35 -22.12 9.59
C SER A 333 18.83 -22.32 9.36
N GLU A 334 19.66 -21.93 10.34
CA GLU A 334 21.10 -22.16 10.34
C GLU A 334 21.50 -22.75 11.69
N ARG A 335 22.39 -23.74 11.67
CA ARG A 335 23.01 -24.30 12.88
C ARG A 335 24.53 -24.28 12.77
N ARG A 336 25.14 -23.95 13.90
CA ARG A 336 26.61 -23.92 14.09
C ARG A 336 27.14 -25.08 14.94
N TRP A 337 26.31 -25.57 15.85
CA TRP A 337 26.65 -26.65 16.77
C TRP A 337 25.44 -27.55 16.98
N GLY A 338 25.67 -28.77 17.46
CA GLY A 338 24.59 -29.71 17.78
C GLY A 338 23.77 -30.15 16.56
N SER A 339 24.30 -29.99 15.34
CA SER A 339 23.68 -30.41 14.09
C SER A 339 24.36 -31.60 13.43
N ARG A 340 25.24 -32.32 14.16
CA ARG A 340 26.00 -33.46 13.63
C ARG A 340 25.10 -34.45 12.90
N GLY A 341 25.53 -34.87 11.71
CA GLY A 341 24.85 -35.84 10.85
C GLY A 341 24.15 -35.19 9.64
N LEU A 342 23.23 -35.93 9.03
CA LEU A 342 22.38 -35.43 7.95
C LEU A 342 21.20 -34.66 8.53
N ASN A 343 20.99 -33.44 8.03
CA ASN A 343 19.84 -32.62 8.37
C ASN A 343 18.97 -32.48 7.13
N LEU A 344 17.66 -32.62 7.27
CA LEU A 344 16.70 -32.57 6.17
C LEU A 344 15.58 -31.56 6.46
N ARG A 345 15.08 -30.94 5.40
CA ARG A 345 13.80 -30.23 5.32
C ARG A 345 12.99 -30.81 4.19
N VAL A 346 11.73 -31.08 4.46
CA VAL A 346 10.77 -31.56 3.48
C VAL A 346 9.77 -30.45 3.23
N LEU A 347 9.57 -30.11 1.97
CA LEU A 347 8.70 -29.01 1.56
C LEU A 347 7.64 -29.50 0.59
N ASP A 348 6.47 -28.89 0.72
CA ASP A 348 5.44 -28.98 -0.31
C ASP A 348 5.77 -28.00 -1.45
N ALA A 349 6.02 -28.54 -2.65
CA ALA A 349 6.42 -27.73 -3.81
C ALA A 349 5.36 -26.68 -4.19
N GLY A 350 4.08 -27.00 -4.01
CA GLY A 350 2.97 -26.15 -4.41
C GLY A 350 2.69 -24.98 -3.46
N THR A 351 3.19 -25.01 -2.24
CA THR A 351 2.97 -23.93 -1.25
C THR A 351 4.26 -23.33 -0.70
N GLY A 352 5.41 -23.96 -0.93
CA GLY A 352 6.68 -23.57 -0.32
C GLY A 352 6.76 -23.83 1.19
N ARG A 353 5.74 -24.45 1.79
CA ARG A 353 5.69 -24.73 3.23
C ARG A 353 6.64 -25.86 3.59
N VAL A 354 7.46 -25.65 4.61
CA VAL A 354 8.23 -26.74 5.24
C VAL A 354 7.26 -27.63 6.04
N ALA A 355 6.99 -28.82 5.52
CA ALA A 355 6.07 -29.79 6.11
C ALA A 355 6.72 -30.64 7.19
N ALA A 356 8.01 -30.97 7.06
CA ALA A 356 8.74 -31.76 8.03
C ALA A 356 10.22 -31.39 8.10
N ALA A 357 10.84 -31.67 9.25
CA ALA A 357 12.25 -31.45 9.48
C ALA A 357 12.85 -32.61 10.28
N GLY A 358 14.03 -33.08 9.87
CA GLY A 358 14.73 -34.16 10.54
C GLY A 358 16.22 -33.86 10.70
N ARG A 359 16.81 -34.32 11.80
CA ARG A 359 18.27 -34.40 12.00
C ARG A 359 18.59 -35.82 12.35
N PHE A 360 19.55 -36.43 11.67
CA PHE A 360 19.93 -37.84 11.81
C PHE A 360 21.44 -37.93 12.04
N ASP A 361 21.88 -38.35 13.23
CA ASP A 361 23.31 -38.46 13.57
C ASP A 361 23.94 -39.73 12.97
N THR A 362 23.96 -39.78 11.64
CA THR A 362 24.51 -40.89 10.84
C THR A 362 26.04 -40.98 10.95
N HIS A 363 26.68 -40.07 11.67
CA HIS A 363 28.11 -40.18 11.96
C HIS A 363 28.36 -41.12 13.14
N LEU A 364 27.71 -40.88 14.28
CA LEU A 364 27.95 -41.69 15.49
C LEU A 364 27.02 -42.89 15.64
N ARG A 365 25.82 -42.88 15.05
CA ARG A 365 24.79 -43.87 15.34
C ARG A 365 24.27 -44.51 14.06
N ALA A 366 24.55 -45.80 13.86
CA ALA A 366 24.04 -46.56 12.73
C ALA A 366 22.50 -46.67 12.73
N ALA A 367 21.87 -46.74 13.91
CA ALA A 367 20.41 -46.75 14.04
C ALA A 367 19.72 -45.51 13.44
N GLU A 368 20.41 -44.37 13.37
CA GLU A 368 19.89 -43.15 12.75
C GLU A 368 19.74 -43.29 11.23
N CYS A 369 20.45 -44.24 10.61
CA CYS A 369 20.24 -44.59 9.20
C CYS A 369 18.87 -45.24 8.98
N HIS A 370 18.44 -46.14 9.86
CA HIS A 370 17.11 -46.75 9.79
C HIS A 370 16.03 -45.67 9.94
N ARG A 371 16.16 -44.81 10.96
CA ARG A 371 15.22 -43.71 11.20
C ARG A 371 15.15 -42.74 10.03
N LEU A 372 16.26 -42.48 9.32
CA LEU A 372 16.27 -41.66 8.11
C LEU A 372 15.52 -42.34 6.96
N ARG A 373 15.71 -43.65 6.77
CA ARG A 373 14.97 -44.39 5.72
C ARG A 373 13.48 -44.43 6.02
N ASP A 374 13.10 -44.72 7.26
CA ASP A 374 11.70 -44.72 7.70
C ASP A 374 11.07 -43.33 7.53
N PHE A 375 11.82 -42.28 7.89
CA PHE A 375 11.38 -40.90 7.67
C PHE A 375 11.10 -40.61 6.20
N LEU A 376 11.99 -41.01 5.28
CA LEU A 376 11.81 -40.81 3.84
C LEU A 376 10.70 -41.69 3.26
N ALA A 377 10.51 -42.91 3.78
CA ALA A 377 9.47 -43.83 3.31
C ALA A 377 8.06 -43.34 3.62
N LEU A 378 7.89 -42.51 4.65
CA LEU A 378 6.62 -41.91 5.03
C LEU A 378 6.27 -40.64 4.21
N LEU A 379 7.21 -40.12 3.42
CA LEU A 379 6.97 -38.91 2.63
C LEU A 379 6.25 -39.25 1.32
N PRO A 380 5.28 -38.43 0.89
CA PRO A 380 4.70 -38.54 -0.44
C PRO A 380 5.75 -38.40 -1.54
N GLU A 381 5.62 -39.18 -2.62
CA GLU A 381 6.39 -38.96 -3.84
C GLU A 381 6.16 -37.53 -4.37
N GLY A 382 7.19 -36.93 -4.96
CA GLY A 382 7.14 -35.54 -5.41
C GLY A 382 7.44 -34.49 -4.32
N SER A 383 7.65 -34.91 -3.06
CA SER A 383 8.06 -33.99 -1.99
C SER A 383 9.45 -33.39 -2.28
N VAL A 384 9.63 -32.10 -2.03
CA VAL A 384 10.94 -31.46 -2.13
C VAL A 384 11.75 -31.78 -0.89
N VAL A 385 12.95 -32.32 -1.05
CA VAL A 385 13.85 -32.65 0.05
C VAL A 385 15.12 -31.83 -0.08
N ALA A 386 15.35 -30.95 0.89
CA ALA A 386 16.60 -30.23 1.07
C ALA A 386 17.41 -30.91 2.18
N ALA A 387 18.65 -31.30 1.90
CA ALA A 387 19.52 -32.01 2.82
C ALA A 387 20.88 -31.31 2.96
N ALA A 388 21.45 -31.31 4.17
CA ALA A 388 22.77 -30.75 4.43
C ALA A 388 23.49 -31.49 5.56
N VAL A 389 24.80 -31.68 5.42
CA VAL A 389 25.65 -32.22 6.50
C VAL A 389 25.89 -31.14 7.55
N GLY A 390 25.68 -31.47 8.83
CA GLY A 390 26.24 -30.72 9.95
C GLY A 390 27.42 -31.50 10.54
N ASP A 391 28.55 -30.83 10.77
CA ASP A 391 29.82 -31.43 11.24
C ASP A 391 30.30 -32.60 10.37
N SER A 392 29.80 -33.80 10.60
CA SER A 392 30.13 -34.99 9.83
C SER A 392 28.92 -35.91 9.80
N ALA A 393 28.77 -36.67 8.72
CA ALA A 393 27.68 -37.63 8.54
C ALA A 393 28.16 -39.03 8.13
N ALA A 394 29.43 -39.20 7.76
CA ALA A 394 29.87 -40.35 6.96
C ALA A 394 30.14 -41.66 7.71
N ARG A 395 30.58 -41.59 8.99
CA ARG A 395 31.19 -42.74 9.70
C ARG A 395 30.25 -43.94 9.88
N SER A 396 28.99 -43.72 10.22
CA SER A 396 27.99 -44.79 10.40
C SER A 396 26.94 -44.79 9.29
N LEU A 397 27.17 -44.05 8.19
CA LEU A 397 26.24 -43.95 7.08
C LEU A 397 26.26 -45.25 6.26
N THR A 398 25.26 -46.09 6.47
CA THR A 398 25.16 -47.43 5.89
C THR A 398 25.07 -47.40 4.35
N LEU A 399 25.54 -48.47 3.71
CA LEU A 399 25.44 -48.63 2.25
C LEU A 399 23.98 -48.54 1.78
N GLU A 400 23.06 -49.21 2.48
CA GLU A 400 21.63 -49.18 2.16
C GLU A 400 21.06 -47.76 2.15
N THR A 401 21.39 -46.93 3.14
CA THR A 401 20.95 -45.52 3.18
C THR A 401 21.62 -44.68 2.09
N ARG A 402 22.89 -44.95 1.75
CA ARG A 402 23.57 -44.28 0.61
C ARG A 402 22.88 -44.60 -0.72
N LEU A 403 22.55 -45.87 -0.93
CA LEU A 403 21.82 -46.32 -2.13
C LEU A 403 20.43 -45.71 -2.17
N LEU A 404 19.70 -45.66 -1.06
CA LEU A 404 18.39 -45.00 -1.00
C LEU A 404 18.47 -43.52 -1.41
N LEU A 405 19.42 -42.76 -0.85
CA LEU A 405 19.59 -41.34 -1.18
C LEU A 405 20.07 -41.14 -2.63
N ARG A 406 20.91 -42.04 -3.15
CA ARG A 406 21.31 -42.05 -4.56
C ARG A 406 20.13 -42.33 -5.48
N ASP A 407 19.30 -43.32 -5.16
CA ASP A 407 18.28 -43.82 -6.08
C ASP A 407 16.99 -43.00 -6.02
N ARG A 408 16.62 -42.46 -4.84
CA ARG A 408 15.37 -41.73 -4.63
C ARG A 408 15.51 -40.20 -4.68
N LEU A 409 16.72 -39.68 -4.50
CA LEU A 409 17.03 -38.23 -4.61
C LEU A 409 18.10 -37.96 -5.65
N HIS A 410 18.54 -38.95 -6.42
CA HIS A 410 19.53 -38.81 -7.50
C HIS A 410 20.85 -38.16 -7.07
N SER A 411 21.24 -38.37 -5.80
CA SER A 411 22.54 -37.89 -5.31
C SER A 411 23.70 -38.59 -6.01
N GLN A 412 24.60 -37.79 -6.58
CA GLN A 412 25.82 -38.24 -7.24
C GLN A 412 26.98 -38.38 -6.24
N HIS A 413 26.94 -37.67 -5.12
CA HIS A 413 28.06 -37.60 -4.17
C HIS A 413 27.88 -38.42 -2.89
N ILE A 414 26.65 -38.74 -2.48
CA ILE A 414 26.39 -39.42 -1.18
C ILE A 414 27.05 -40.79 -1.08
N SER A 415 27.24 -41.49 -2.20
CA SER A 415 27.89 -42.81 -2.23
C SER A 415 29.34 -42.75 -1.74
N ARG A 416 30.02 -41.61 -1.91
CA ARG A 416 31.43 -41.40 -1.54
C ARG A 416 31.61 -40.31 -0.48
N LEU A 417 30.54 -39.93 0.23
CA LEU A 417 30.61 -38.92 1.28
C LEU A 417 31.60 -39.34 2.39
N GLY A 418 32.59 -38.48 2.62
CA GLY A 418 33.71 -38.69 3.53
C GLY A 418 33.60 -37.94 4.86
N TYR A 419 34.59 -38.14 5.72
CA TYR A 419 34.65 -37.51 7.03
C TYR A 419 34.67 -35.98 6.94
N ARG A 420 33.75 -35.32 7.66
CA ARG A 420 33.62 -33.85 7.74
C ARG A 420 33.43 -33.10 6.42
N GLN A 421 33.23 -33.82 5.31
CA GLN A 421 32.96 -33.20 4.02
C GLN A 421 31.63 -32.44 4.07
N PRO A 422 31.65 -31.14 3.78
CA PRO A 422 30.43 -30.41 3.53
C PRO A 422 29.70 -30.97 2.32
N TRP A 423 28.39 -31.12 2.46
CA TRP A 423 27.53 -31.64 1.43
C TRP A 423 26.15 -31.05 1.59
N ALA A 424 25.56 -30.62 0.48
CA ALA A 424 24.22 -30.08 0.40
C ALA A 424 23.51 -30.61 -0.84
N LEU A 425 22.20 -30.83 -0.73
CA LEU A 425 21.35 -31.33 -1.80
C LEU A 425 19.97 -30.68 -1.71
N VAL A 426 19.37 -30.37 -2.86
CA VAL A 426 17.95 -30.03 -2.99
C VAL A 426 17.41 -30.86 -4.16
N GLY A 427 16.54 -31.82 -3.88
CA GLY A 427 15.98 -32.72 -4.89
C GLY A 427 14.50 -33.01 -4.67
N ILE A 428 13.89 -33.71 -5.62
CA ILE A 428 12.49 -34.18 -5.52
C ILE A 428 12.52 -35.68 -5.22
N LEU A 429 11.80 -36.09 -4.18
CA LEU A 429 11.70 -37.51 -3.82
C LEU A 429 10.98 -38.28 -4.94
N GLY A 430 11.67 -39.27 -5.50
CA GLY A 430 11.20 -40.04 -6.66
C GLY A 430 11.11 -39.24 -7.96
N GLY A 431 11.65 -38.02 -7.99
CA GLY A 431 11.74 -37.20 -9.20
C GLY A 431 12.80 -37.69 -10.18
N ASP A 432 13.00 -36.99 -11.29
CA ASP A 432 14.04 -37.33 -12.26
C ASP A 432 15.44 -36.86 -11.83
N PRO A 433 16.54 -37.34 -12.45
CA PRO A 433 17.89 -36.89 -12.11
C PRO A 433 18.16 -35.39 -12.35
N LEU A 434 17.42 -34.76 -13.27
CA LEU A 434 17.52 -33.33 -13.56
C LEU A 434 16.83 -32.47 -12.49
N SER A 435 16.04 -33.11 -11.61
CA SER A 435 15.32 -32.49 -10.51
C SER A 435 16.16 -32.30 -9.24
N THR A 436 17.43 -32.72 -9.25
CA THR A 436 18.35 -32.62 -8.12
C THR A 436 19.46 -31.61 -8.38
N ALA A 437 19.69 -30.71 -7.42
CA ALA A 437 20.89 -29.90 -7.30
C ALA A 437 21.71 -30.38 -6.10
N GLU A 438 23.02 -30.47 -6.24
CA GLU A 438 23.91 -31.02 -5.23
C GLU A 438 25.27 -30.31 -5.30
N ASP A 439 25.88 -30.07 -4.15
CA ASP A 439 27.25 -29.55 -4.06
C ASP A 439 27.98 -30.20 -2.89
N LYS A 440 29.31 -30.25 -2.99
CA LYS A 440 30.19 -30.76 -1.94
C LYS A 440 31.50 -29.97 -1.87
N ARG A 441 32.13 -29.99 -0.70
CA ARG A 441 33.50 -29.47 -0.51
C ARG A 441 34.40 -30.54 0.09
N GLU A 442 35.68 -30.43 -0.19
CA GLU A 442 36.70 -31.25 0.45
C GLU A 442 37.05 -30.66 1.83
N TYR A 443 37.37 -31.53 2.79
CA TYR A 443 37.79 -31.14 4.13
C TYR A 443 39.26 -31.50 4.35
N HIS A 444 40.12 -30.48 4.44
CA HIS A 444 41.58 -30.65 4.55
C HIS A 444 42.12 -30.48 5.99
N GLY A 445 41.26 -30.43 7.01
CA GLY A 445 41.69 -30.29 8.42
C GLY A 445 42.10 -28.88 8.86
N ASN A 446 42.21 -27.92 7.95
CA ASN A 446 42.47 -26.49 8.22
C ASN A 446 41.30 -25.74 8.89
N GLY A 447 40.18 -26.42 9.15
CA GLY A 447 38.99 -25.86 9.78
C GLY A 447 38.13 -24.94 8.89
N THR A 448 38.43 -24.79 7.59
CA THR A 448 37.64 -23.95 6.67
C THR A 448 37.56 -24.59 5.28
N THR A 449 36.35 -24.73 4.74
CA THR A 449 36.11 -25.50 3.50
C THR A 449 35.41 -24.71 2.38
N GLY A 450 35.03 -23.46 2.63
CA GLY A 450 33.94 -22.82 1.88
C GLY A 450 32.59 -23.50 2.15
N LEU A 451 31.52 -23.00 1.52
CA LEU A 451 30.18 -23.59 1.61
C LEU A 451 29.91 -24.48 0.39
N ALA A 452 29.47 -25.72 0.64
CA ALA A 452 28.70 -26.49 -0.31
C ALA A 452 27.28 -25.90 -0.35
N VAL A 453 26.78 -25.53 -1.53
CA VAL A 453 25.48 -24.88 -1.69
C VAL A 453 24.68 -25.56 -2.80
N ALA A 454 23.50 -26.08 -2.46
CA ALA A 454 22.54 -26.62 -3.42
C ALA A 454 21.29 -25.73 -3.46
N GLN A 455 20.87 -25.34 -4.67
CA GLN A 455 19.74 -24.43 -4.88
C GLN A 455 18.85 -24.89 -6.04
N ARG A 456 17.53 -24.77 -5.86
CA ARG A 456 16.56 -24.99 -6.93
C ARG A 456 15.36 -24.07 -6.83
N ASP A 457 14.85 -23.67 -7.99
CA ASP A 457 13.61 -22.90 -8.14
C ASP A 457 12.40 -23.83 -8.26
N PHE A 458 11.31 -23.43 -7.62
CA PHE A 458 9.99 -24.07 -7.66
C PHE A 458 8.90 -23.03 -7.95
N LEU A 459 7.71 -23.51 -8.29
CA LEU A 459 6.54 -22.69 -8.56
C LEU A 459 5.39 -23.18 -7.67
N THR A 460 4.82 -22.28 -6.88
CA THR A 460 3.63 -22.55 -6.09
C THR A 460 2.37 -22.65 -6.97
N TYR A 461 1.28 -23.20 -6.42
CA TYR A 461 -0.02 -23.31 -7.10
C TYR A 461 -0.58 -21.95 -7.56
N ASP A 462 -0.21 -20.89 -6.85
CA ASP A 462 -0.64 -19.53 -7.12
C ASP A 462 0.31 -18.75 -8.04
N GLY A 463 1.31 -19.43 -8.62
CA GLY A 463 2.23 -18.88 -9.63
C GLY A 463 3.44 -18.15 -9.06
N THR A 464 3.66 -18.18 -7.75
CA THR A 464 4.82 -17.55 -7.09
C THR A 464 6.06 -18.42 -7.25
N ARG A 465 7.14 -17.85 -7.78
CA ARG A 465 8.43 -18.54 -7.90
C ARG A 465 9.20 -18.41 -6.59
N PHE A 466 9.81 -19.49 -6.13
CA PHE A 466 10.64 -19.47 -4.92
C PHE A 466 11.85 -20.39 -5.06
N THR A 467 12.93 -20.06 -4.37
CA THR A 467 14.15 -20.87 -4.32
C THR A 467 14.24 -21.60 -2.99
N VAL A 468 14.53 -22.89 -3.04
CA VAL A 468 14.95 -23.68 -1.88
C VAL A 468 16.47 -23.80 -1.92
N THR A 469 17.12 -23.43 -0.83
CA THR A 469 18.57 -23.50 -0.65
C THR A 469 18.90 -24.43 0.50
N ALA A 470 19.87 -25.32 0.30
CA ALA A 470 20.58 -26.04 1.36
C ALA A 470 22.06 -25.68 1.32
N PHE A 471 22.69 -25.53 2.48
CA PHE A 471 24.13 -25.28 2.55
C PHE A 471 24.80 -25.98 3.72
N SER A 472 26.09 -26.29 3.56
CA SER A 472 26.95 -26.94 4.54
C SER A 472 28.39 -26.44 4.38
N GLY A 473 29.16 -26.29 5.46
CA GLY A 473 30.57 -25.91 5.39
C GLY A 473 31.24 -25.76 6.74
N TRP A 474 32.50 -25.37 6.72
CA TRP A 474 33.27 -25.02 7.91
C TRP A 474 33.83 -23.61 7.78
N ILE A 475 33.74 -22.85 8.87
CA ILE A 475 34.30 -21.50 8.99
C ILE A 475 35.07 -21.45 10.31
N LYS A 476 36.40 -21.29 10.24
CA LYS A 476 37.26 -21.15 11.42
C LYS A 476 37.05 -22.26 12.47
N GLY A 477 36.91 -23.50 12.02
CA GLY A 477 36.72 -24.69 12.86
C GLY A 477 35.29 -24.92 13.34
N VAL A 478 34.34 -24.06 12.97
CA VAL A 478 32.92 -24.20 13.31
C VAL A 478 32.17 -24.77 12.12
N PRO A 479 31.39 -25.85 12.26
CA PRO A 479 30.55 -26.36 11.19
C PRO A 479 29.33 -25.47 11.02
N HIS A 480 28.96 -25.13 9.79
CA HIS A 480 27.77 -24.39 9.43
C HIS A 480 26.90 -25.25 8.54
N ASN A 481 25.60 -25.34 8.84
CA ASN A 481 24.65 -25.90 7.90
C ASN A 481 23.29 -25.21 8.03
N GLY A 482 22.55 -25.16 6.93
CA GLY A 482 21.26 -24.48 6.95
C GLY A 482 20.43 -24.64 5.70
N PHE A 483 19.24 -24.06 5.77
CA PHE A 483 18.20 -24.14 4.76
C PHE A 483 17.51 -22.79 4.64
N LYS A 484 17.18 -22.39 3.40
CA LYS A 484 16.38 -21.19 3.12
C LYS A 484 15.28 -21.50 2.10
N VAL A 485 14.14 -20.83 2.24
CA VAL A 485 13.03 -20.81 1.29
C VAL A 485 12.59 -19.37 1.16
N GLU A 486 12.75 -18.81 -0.04
CA GLU A 486 12.51 -17.40 -0.31
C GLU A 486 11.98 -17.21 -1.73
N VAL A 487 11.13 -16.21 -1.94
CA VAL A 487 10.64 -15.88 -3.28
C VAL A 487 11.81 -15.54 -4.20
N SER A 488 11.74 -16.02 -5.43
CA SER A 488 12.74 -15.74 -6.45
C SER A 488 12.13 -14.97 -7.61
N LYS A 489 12.90 -14.01 -8.15
CA LYS A 489 12.53 -13.22 -9.35
C LYS A 489 11.37 -12.23 -9.16
N GLY A 490 11.20 -11.71 -7.94
CA GLY A 490 10.20 -10.68 -7.60
C GLY A 490 8.81 -11.26 -7.34
N ILE A 491 7.91 -10.44 -6.80
CA ILE A 491 6.53 -10.84 -6.44
C ILE A 491 5.57 -10.18 -7.42
N ILE A 492 4.64 -10.94 -7.98
CA ILE A 492 3.56 -10.39 -8.82
C ILE A 492 2.38 -10.02 -7.92
N LEU A 493 2.07 -8.74 -7.85
CA LEU A 493 0.86 -8.23 -7.23
C LEU A 493 -0.31 -8.36 -8.20
N HIS A 494 -1.45 -8.78 -7.66
CA HIS A 494 -2.72 -8.82 -8.37
C HIS A 494 -3.56 -7.65 -7.88
N LEU A 495 -4.10 -6.88 -8.81
CA LEU A 495 -4.85 -5.66 -8.53
C LEU A 495 -6.24 -5.71 -9.14
N VAL A 496 -7.16 -4.93 -8.59
CA VAL A 496 -8.56 -4.93 -9.04
C VAL A 496 -8.73 -4.28 -10.42
N ASP A 497 -7.94 -3.25 -10.72
CA ASP A 497 -8.06 -2.47 -11.96
C ASP A 497 -6.91 -2.70 -12.96
N ASP A 498 -7.11 -2.23 -14.19
CA ASP A 498 -6.05 -2.09 -15.20
C ASP A 498 -5.00 -1.06 -14.76
N VAL A 499 -3.76 -1.50 -14.69
CA VAL A 499 -2.56 -0.76 -14.27
C VAL A 499 -1.46 -0.77 -15.33
N ARG A 500 -1.76 -1.05 -16.61
CA ARG A 500 -0.76 -1.00 -17.70
C ARG A 500 -0.07 0.37 -17.84
N SER A 501 -0.66 1.41 -17.26
CA SER A 501 -0.07 2.74 -17.18
C SER A 501 1.13 2.83 -16.22
N TRP A 502 1.28 1.89 -15.29
CA TRP A 502 2.38 1.82 -14.33
C TRP A 502 3.57 1.15 -15.01
N LEU A 503 4.70 1.84 -15.04
CA LEU A 503 5.87 1.45 -15.81
C LEU A 503 6.97 0.88 -14.90
N PRO A 504 7.88 0.04 -15.45
CA PRO A 504 9.06 -0.39 -14.72
C PRO A 504 9.87 0.81 -14.20
N GLY A 505 10.33 0.72 -12.96
CA GLY A 505 11.01 1.80 -12.24
C GLY A 505 10.08 2.78 -11.52
N ASP A 506 8.77 2.73 -11.76
CA ASP A 506 7.80 3.47 -10.96
C ASP A 506 7.78 2.93 -9.53
N ARG A 507 7.44 3.79 -8.58
CA ARG A 507 7.30 3.49 -7.17
C ARG A 507 5.84 3.45 -6.78
N ILE A 508 5.45 2.38 -6.09
CA ILE A 508 4.12 2.21 -5.52
C ILE A 508 4.19 2.18 -4.00
N VAL A 509 3.05 2.41 -3.36
CA VAL A 509 2.83 2.18 -1.94
C VAL A 509 1.67 1.22 -1.74
N VAL A 510 1.80 0.29 -0.81
CA VAL A 510 0.73 -0.58 -0.33
C VAL A 510 0.38 -0.13 1.07
N ALA A 511 -0.89 0.27 1.27
CA ALA A 511 -1.37 0.77 2.55
C ALA A 511 -1.39 -0.33 3.61
N SER A 512 -1.29 0.08 4.88
CA SER A 512 -1.47 -0.84 6.00
C SER A 512 -2.91 -1.35 6.04
N THR A 513 -3.08 -2.65 6.29
CA THR A 513 -4.39 -3.26 6.59
C THR A 513 -4.52 -3.63 8.07
N ASP A 514 -3.68 -3.05 8.93
CA ASP A 514 -3.65 -3.23 10.38
C ASP A 514 -3.80 -1.85 11.08
N TYR A 515 -3.92 -1.84 12.41
CA TYR A 515 -4.05 -0.63 13.22
C TYR A 515 -2.84 0.31 13.12
N SER A 516 -1.66 -0.23 12.80
CA SER A 516 -0.45 0.57 12.68
C SER A 516 -0.25 1.08 11.27
N MET A 517 -0.26 2.40 11.12
CA MET A 517 0.07 3.09 9.86
C MET A 517 1.51 2.84 9.39
N HIS A 518 2.41 2.45 10.30
CA HIS A 518 3.82 2.19 10.02
C HIS A 518 4.07 0.90 9.23
N GLN A 519 3.01 0.11 9.01
CA GLN A 519 3.09 -1.09 8.18
C GLN A 519 2.85 -0.82 6.69
N ALA A 520 2.68 0.44 6.27
CA ALA A 520 2.65 0.76 4.85
C ALA A 520 4.02 0.53 4.22
N GLU A 521 4.06 -0.14 3.06
CA GLU A 521 5.30 -0.52 2.39
C GLU A 521 5.39 0.08 0.99
N GLU A 522 6.58 0.47 0.58
CA GLU A 522 6.83 1.06 -0.73
C GLU A 522 7.74 0.16 -1.56
N PHE A 523 7.37 -0.05 -2.82
CA PHE A 523 8.07 -0.96 -3.72
C PHE A 523 8.36 -0.31 -5.06
N ASN A 524 9.50 -0.65 -5.67
CA ASN A 524 9.77 -0.31 -7.06
C ASN A 524 9.19 -1.40 -7.97
N LEU A 525 8.68 -1.00 -9.13
CA LEU A 525 8.16 -1.93 -10.12
C LEU A 525 9.27 -2.48 -11.00
N LEU A 526 9.30 -3.80 -11.15
CA LEU A 526 10.20 -4.51 -12.05
C LEU A 526 9.56 -4.70 -13.45
N PRO A 527 10.38 -4.90 -14.49
CA PRO A 527 9.88 -5.40 -15.77
C PRO A 527 9.07 -6.70 -15.59
N CYS A 528 7.87 -6.72 -16.16
CA CYS A 528 6.97 -7.86 -16.08
C CYS A 528 6.32 -8.17 -17.45
N PRO A 529 7.07 -8.71 -18.41
CA PRO A 529 6.51 -9.12 -19.70
C PRO A 529 5.44 -10.21 -19.57
N GLU A 530 5.42 -10.95 -18.46
CA GLU A 530 4.42 -11.99 -18.16
C GLU A 530 3.16 -11.45 -17.46
N CYS A 531 3.14 -10.19 -17.01
CA CYS A 531 2.02 -9.63 -16.26
C CYS A 531 0.80 -9.38 -17.15
N LYS A 532 -0.39 -9.67 -16.61
CA LYS A 532 -1.67 -9.23 -17.17
C LYS A 532 -1.87 -7.72 -16.95
N SER A 533 -2.94 -7.17 -17.54
CA SER A 533 -3.26 -5.75 -17.43
C SER A 533 -3.48 -5.25 -16.00
N ASN A 534 -3.87 -6.14 -15.08
CA ASN A 534 -4.11 -5.84 -13.67
C ASN A 534 -3.01 -6.38 -12.74
N GLN A 535 -1.81 -6.62 -13.26
CA GLN A 535 -0.70 -7.17 -12.51
C GLN A 535 0.55 -6.32 -12.66
N VAL A 536 1.33 -6.23 -11.59
CA VAL A 536 2.66 -5.62 -11.59
C VAL A 536 3.61 -6.48 -10.78
N LYS A 537 4.89 -6.43 -11.11
CA LYS A 537 5.94 -7.14 -10.36
C LYS A 537 6.70 -6.15 -9.49
N ILE A 538 6.87 -6.48 -8.21
CA ILE A 538 7.61 -5.64 -7.26
C ILE A 538 9.02 -6.18 -7.00
N ASP A 539 9.94 -5.24 -6.76
CA ASP A 539 11.25 -5.48 -6.20
C ASP A 539 11.19 -5.37 -4.67
N GLY A 540 11.65 -6.43 -3.98
CA GLY A 540 11.65 -6.49 -2.52
C GLY A 540 10.80 -7.60 -1.93
N SER A 541 10.87 -7.70 -0.60
CA SER A 541 10.20 -8.71 0.21
C SER A 541 9.31 -7.99 1.23
N PRO A 542 7.97 -8.10 1.14
CA PRO A 542 7.06 -7.50 2.09
C PRO A 542 7.37 -7.97 3.51
N LEU A 543 7.28 -7.06 4.47
CA LEU A 543 7.46 -7.35 5.89
C LEU A 543 6.11 -7.63 6.56
N TYR A 544 5.04 -7.05 6.04
CA TYR A 544 3.72 -7.09 6.65
C TYR A 544 2.70 -7.81 5.77
N LEU A 545 1.59 -8.19 6.40
CA LEU A 545 0.44 -8.75 5.71
C LEU A 545 -0.40 -7.60 5.18
N HIS A 546 -0.67 -7.61 3.88
CA HIS A 546 -1.63 -6.69 3.27
C HIS A 546 -2.79 -7.50 2.70
N ILE A 547 -3.98 -7.31 3.28
CA ILE A 547 -5.19 -8.05 2.91
C ILE A 547 -5.57 -7.71 1.46
N GLY A 548 -5.93 -8.73 0.68
CA GLY A 548 -6.43 -8.58 -0.69
C GLY A 548 -7.81 -9.21 -0.89
N GLU A 549 -8.58 -9.34 0.20
CA GLU A 549 -9.89 -9.99 0.22
C GLU A 549 -10.93 -9.13 0.97
N VAL A 550 -12.21 -9.35 0.65
CA VAL A 550 -13.35 -8.79 1.39
C VAL A 550 -13.68 -9.75 2.54
N ILE A 551 -13.68 -9.26 3.78
CA ILE A 551 -13.88 -10.07 4.99
C ILE A 551 -15.20 -9.66 5.63
N ASP A 552 -16.10 -10.62 5.85
CA ASP A 552 -17.42 -10.40 6.47
C ASP A 552 -18.26 -9.28 5.82
N GLY A 553 -18.10 -9.10 4.51
CA GLY A 553 -18.78 -8.05 3.73
C GLY A 553 -18.16 -6.67 3.82
N ILE A 554 -17.04 -6.52 4.55
CA ILE A 554 -16.23 -5.32 4.65
C ILE A 554 -15.05 -5.43 3.69
N ASP A 555 -14.87 -4.42 2.85
CA ASP A 555 -13.74 -4.37 1.91
C ASP A 555 -12.47 -4.01 2.68
N MET A 556 -11.69 -5.03 3.02
CA MET A 556 -10.43 -4.91 3.78
C MET A 556 -9.21 -4.86 2.86
N ARG A 557 -9.42 -4.78 1.53
CA ARG A 557 -8.33 -4.84 0.55
C ARG A 557 -7.44 -3.62 0.69
N ALA A 558 -6.13 -3.85 0.76
CA ALA A 558 -5.15 -2.78 0.86
C ALA A 558 -5.22 -1.87 -0.38
N GLU A 559 -5.26 -0.56 -0.16
CA GLU A 559 -5.06 0.40 -1.23
C GLU A 559 -3.61 0.32 -1.74
N VAL A 560 -3.47 0.32 -3.06
CA VAL A 560 -2.18 0.38 -3.74
C VAL A 560 -2.14 1.67 -4.56
N GLY A 561 -1.25 2.58 -4.19
CA GLY A 561 -1.09 3.90 -4.83
C GLY A 561 0.17 4.01 -5.67
N LEU A 562 0.08 4.61 -6.85
CA LEU A 562 1.23 5.01 -7.66
C LEU A 562 1.77 6.35 -7.15
N LEU A 563 3.01 6.35 -6.65
CA LEU A 563 3.69 7.55 -6.17
C LEU A 563 4.37 8.31 -7.32
N THR A 564 5.00 7.58 -8.25
CA THR A 564 5.80 8.20 -9.30
C THR A 564 4.97 8.98 -10.30
N ARG A 565 5.40 10.22 -10.59
CA ARG A 565 4.91 11.03 -11.72
C ARG A 565 6.07 11.54 -12.57
N ASN A 566 5.76 11.96 -13.79
CA ASN A 566 6.78 12.48 -14.70
C ASN A 566 7.11 13.96 -14.47
N ILE A 567 6.28 14.69 -13.71
CA ILE A 567 6.60 16.01 -13.18
C ILE A 567 6.78 15.87 -11.66
N LEU A 568 8.00 16.08 -11.18
CA LEU A 568 8.34 16.04 -9.74
C LEU A 568 8.64 17.46 -9.24
N ILE A 569 8.00 17.87 -8.16
CA ILE A 569 8.39 19.04 -7.37
C ILE A 569 8.82 18.54 -5.99
N GLN A 570 10.02 18.93 -5.57
CA GLN A 570 10.55 18.49 -4.29
C GLN A 570 11.31 19.57 -3.54
N GLY A 571 11.24 19.51 -2.21
CA GLY A 571 12.20 20.15 -1.32
C GLY A 571 13.47 19.30 -1.20
N GLU A 572 14.62 19.93 -1.40
CA GLU A 572 15.89 19.33 -0.98
C GLU A 572 15.97 19.40 0.55
N MET A 573 16.26 18.25 1.15
CA MET A 573 16.31 18.05 2.60
C MET A 573 17.75 17.82 3.03
N GLU A 574 18.08 18.25 4.24
CA GLU A 574 19.33 17.87 4.89
C GLU A 574 19.25 16.43 5.45
N ASP A 575 20.41 15.80 5.68
CA ASP A 575 20.49 14.41 6.14
C ASP A 575 20.01 14.21 7.60
N SER A 576 19.98 15.28 8.40
CA SER A 576 19.53 15.29 9.79
C SER A 576 18.81 16.59 10.12
N CYS A 577 18.11 16.61 11.26
CA CYS A 577 17.62 17.88 11.80
C CYS A 577 18.79 18.85 12.11
N TYR A 578 18.54 20.14 11.99
CA TYR A 578 19.49 21.21 12.27
C TYR A 578 18.81 22.47 12.80
N GLY A 579 19.58 23.34 13.46
CA GLY A 579 19.13 24.66 13.90
C GLY A 579 17.86 24.61 14.75
N GLU A 580 16.94 25.54 14.49
CA GLU A 580 15.69 25.71 15.22
C GLU A 580 14.54 24.82 14.70
N ASN A 581 14.82 23.79 13.89
CA ASN A 581 13.81 22.86 13.32
C ASN A 581 13.28 21.84 14.35
N GLN A 582 13.18 22.23 15.63
CA GLN A 582 12.71 21.42 16.76
C GLN A 582 13.35 20.02 16.83
N CYS A 583 14.68 19.97 16.75
CA CYS A 583 15.44 18.71 16.72
C CYS A 583 15.34 17.85 17.99
N GLN A 584 14.76 18.40 19.06
CA GLN A 584 14.38 17.63 20.24
C GLN A 584 13.23 16.64 19.97
N PHE A 585 12.41 16.87 18.95
CA PHE A 585 11.29 16.00 18.57
C PHE A 585 11.53 15.24 17.27
N PHE A 586 12.27 15.85 16.33
CA PHE A 586 12.51 15.29 15.01
C PHE A 586 14.01 15.06 14.78
N SER A 587 14.38 13.82 14.46
CA SER A 587 15.76 13.48 14.09
C SER A 587 16.11 13.84 12.64
N PHE A 588 15.13 14.26 11.84
CA PHE A 588 15.22 14.54 10.42
C PHE A 588 14.85 16.00 10.11
N ASP A 589 15.24 16.49 8.94
CA ASP A 589 14.89 17.84 8.48
C ASP A 589 13.38 18.00 8.24
N THR A 590 12.77 19.00 8.89
CA THR A 590 11.34 19.32 8.80
C THR A 590 11.06 20.50 7.85
N PHE A 591 12.09 21.05 7.21
CA PHE A 591 12.01 22.24 6.36
C PHE A 591 11.99 21.87 4.87
N GLY A 592 10.91 21.23 4.42
CA GLY A 592 10.65 20.92 3.01
C GLY A 592 10.33 22.15 2.15
N GLY A 593 10.02 21.94 0.87
CA GLY A 593 9.50 23.01 0.01
C GLY A 593 8.01 23.26 0.25
N HIS A 594 7.46 24.40 -0.18
CA HIS A 594 6.00 24.56 -0.22
C HIS A 594 5.52 25.19 -1.53
N ILE A 595 4.24 24.99 -1.86
CA ILE A 595 3.57 25.71 -2.94
C ILE A 595 2.53 26.62 -2.34
N LYS A 596 2.62 27.92 -2.61
CA LYS A 596 1.68 28.92 -2.08
C LYS A 596 1.10 29.75 -3.22
N ILE A 597 -0.23 29.81 -3.28
CA ILE A 597 -1.00 30.57 -4.25
C ILE A 597 -1.76 31.65 -3.48
N LEU A 598 -1.44 32.92 -3.74
CA LEU A 598 -2.12 34.08 -3.13
C LEU A 598 -3.37 34.46 -3.94
N ALA A 599 -4.27 35.23 -3.35
CA ALA A 599 -5.45 35.77 -4.02
C ALA A 599 -5.11 36.57 -5.29
N ASN A 600 -6.09 36.67 -6.20
CA ASN A 600 -5.99 37.38 -7.48
C ASN A 600 -4.93 36.83 -8.44
N PHE A 601 -4.50 35.57 -8.28
CA PHE A 601 -3.78 34.84 -9.34
C PHE A 601 -4.65 34.74 -10.61
N SER A 602 -4.04 34.48 -11.76
CA SER A 602 -4.77 34.39 -13.04
C SER A 602 -5.28 32.97 -13.31
N SER A 603 -4.40 31.96 -13.21
CA SER A 603 -4.76 30.56 -13.47
C SER A 603 -3.80 29.60 -12.77
N VAL A 604 -4.33 28.55 -12.15
CA VAL A 604 -3.51 27.46 -11.56
C VAL A 604 -4.15 26.12 -11.92
N HIS A 605 -3.40 25.25 -12.58
CA HIS A 605 -3.83 23.88 -12.85
C HIS A 605 -2.68 22.92 -12.62
N MET A 606 -2.93 21.87 -11.85
CA MET A 606 -1.94 20.82 -11.60
C MET A 606 -2.58 19.46 -11.82
N SER A 607 -2.06 18.70 -12.78
CA SER A 607 -2.51 17.35 -13.11
C SER A 607 -1.31 16.42 -13.26
N GLY A 608 -1.30 15.29 -12.55
CA GLY A 608 -0.24 14.27 -12.74
C GLY A 608 1.13 14.74 -12.25
N VAL A 609 1.17 15.42 -11.10
CA VAL A 609 2.39 15.96 -10.48
C VAL A 609 2.69 15.21 -9.18
N GLU A 610 3.96 14.87 -8.98
CA GLU A 610 4.50 14.29 -7.75
C GLU A 610 5.06 15.41 -6.87
N LEU A 611 4.63 15.46 -5.62
CA LEU A 611 5.07 16.39 -4.60
C LEU A 611 5.74 15.58 -3.48
N LYS A 612 7.06 15.77 -3.33
CA LYS A 612 7.87 14.99 -2.39
C LYS A 612 8.66 15.93 -1.48
N ASN A 613 8.78 15.59 -0.19
CA ASN A 613 9.53 16.42 0.75
C ASN A 613 9.02 17.88 0.77
N MET A 614 7.69 18.02 0.76
CA MET A 614 7.02 19.31 0.79
C MET A 614 6.36 19.54 2.16
N GLY A 615 5.87 20.76 2.38
CA GLY A 615 5.44 21.22 3.69
C GLY A 615 6.61 21.55 4.62
N GLN A 616 6.38 22.45 5.56
CA GLN A 616 7.37 22.89 6.55
C GLN A 616 6.75 22.93 7.94
N GLN A 617 7.59 22.94 8.98
CA GLN A 617 7.20 23.23 10.37
C GLN A 617 6.80 24.70 10.61
N ILE A 618 6.37 25.40 9.56
CA ILE A 618 5.91 26.78 9.60
C ILE A 618 4.45 26.79 9.17
N LEU A 619 3.60 27.40 9.99
CA LEU A 619 2.16 27.51 9.70
C LEU A 619 1.94 28.13 8.31
N GLY A 620 1.01 27.54 7.54
CA GLY A 620 0.72 28.02 6.19
C GLY A 620 1.74 27.58 5.12
N SER A 621 2.59 26.62 5.43
CA SER A 621 3.55 26.02 4.50
C SER A 621 3.20 24.56 4.21
N TYR A 622 2.37 24.34 3.18
CA TYR A 622 1.85 23.03 2.79
C TYR A 622 2.33 22.61 1.39
N PRO A 623 2.21 21.33 1.01
CA PRO A 623 2.54 20.86 -0.34
C PRO A 623 1.82 21.64 -1.43
N VAL A 624 0.55 21.99 -1.21
CA VAL A 624 -0.22 22.95 -2.02
C VAL A 624 -1.12 23.78 -1.11
N HIS A 625 -1.03 25.11 -1.19
CA HIS A 625 -1.77 26.03 -0.33
C HIS A 625 -2.36 27.21 -1.10
N PHE A 626 -3.69 27.27 -1.21
CA PHE A 626 -4.41 28.47 -1.63
C PHE A 626 -4.63 29.38 -0.42
N HIS A 627 -3.82 30.42 -0.29
CA HIS A 627 -3.83 31.31 0.86
C HIS A 627 -4.79 32.48 0.64
N MET A 628 -5.92 32.45 1.36
CA MET A 628 -6.94 33.51 1.34
C MET A 628 -7.47 33.81 -0.08
N ALA A 629 -7.51 32.81 -0.96
CA ALA A 629 -7.88 32.97 -2.36
C ALA A 629 -9.39 33.02 -2.64
N ALA A 630 -10.23 32.87 -1.60
CA ALA A 630 -11.69 32.78 -1.71
C ALA A 630 -12.13 31.67 -2.69
N ASP A 631 -13.24 31.87 -3.42
CA ASP A 631 -13.70 30.96 -4.47
C ASP A 631 -12.70 30.99 -5.64
N VAL A 632 -12.26 29.81 -6.10
CA VAL A 632 -11.27 29.67 -7.21
C VAL A 632 -11.90 29.13 -8.51
N ASP A 633 -13.22 29.28 -8.62
CA ASP A 633 -14.06 28.90 -9.76
C ASP A 633 -14.72 30.13 -10.40
N GLU A 634 -15.75 29.95 -11.24
CA GLU A 634 -16.43 31.06 -11.91
C GLU A 634 -17.05 32.07 -10.92
N ARG A 635 -17.38 31.67 -9.68
CA ARG A 635 -17.91 32.58 -8.65
C ARG A 635 -16.85 33.54 -8.16
N GLY A 636 -15.60 33.10 -8.12
CA GLY A 636 -14.43 33.92 -7.85
C GLY A 636 -14.00 34.82 -9.00
N GLY A 637 -14.70 34.76 -10.14
CA GLY A 637 -14.34 35.50 -11.35
C GLY A 637 -13.32 34.80 -12.25
N TYR A 638 -13.00 33.53 -11.99
CA TYR A 638 -12.08 32.76 -12.82
C TYR A 638 -12.79 32.21 -14.05
N GLN A 639 -12.37 32.65 -15.25
CA GLN A 639 -12.94 32.16 -16.51
C GLN A 639 -12.72 30.66 -16.75
N ARG A 640 -11.61 30.13 -16.21
CA ARG A 640 -11.32 28.69 -16.16
C ARG A 640 -11.15 28.31 -14.69
N PRO A 641 -12.02 27.44 -14.13
CA PRO A 641 -11.91 27.01 -12.75
C PRO A 641 -10.58 26.31 -12.47
N THR A 642 -9.94 26.71 -11.38
CA THR A 642 -8.71 26.08 -10.89
C THR A 642 -8.95 24.64 -10.47
N TYR A 643 -8.00 23.74 -10.76
CA TYR A 643 -8.08 22.36 -10.29
C TYR A 643 -6.73 21.76 -9.91
N LEU A 644 -6.80 20.82 -8.96
CA LEU A 644 -5.75 19.87 -8.62
C LEU A 644 -6.29 18.48 -8.92
N ASP A 645 -5.64 17.74 -9.81
CA ASP A 645 -6.05 16.41 -10.23
C ASP A 645 -4.87 15.43 -10.24
N ASN A 646 -5.13 14.18 -9.89
CA ASN A 646 -4.15 13.10 -10.04
C ASN A 646 -2.75 13.40 -9.45
N LEU A 647 -2.69 14.10 -8.32
CA LEU A 647 -1.44 14.41 -7.62
C LEU A 647 -0.98 13.22 -6.78
N ALA A 648 0.34 13.02 -6.69
CA ALA A 648 0.95 12.13 -5.71
C ALA A 648 1.69 12.97 -4.66
N ILE A 649 1.20 13.00 -3.42
CA ILE A 649 1.77 13.83 -2.35
C ILE A 649 2.26 12.90 -1.25
N HIS A 650 3.57 12.84 -1.02
CA HIS A 650 4.15 11.91 -0.04
C HIS A 650 5.43 12.44 0.59
N HIS A 651 5.82 11.84 1.71
CA HIS A 651 7.01 12.26 2.48
C HIS A 651 6.98 13.76 2.82
N CYS A 652 5.80 14.30 3.11
CA CYS A 652 5.59 15.70 3.45
C CYS A 652 5.43 15.86 4.97
N PHE A 653 5.90 16.99 5.52
CA PHE A 653 5.79 17.30 6.95
C PHE A 653 4.37 17.77 7.31
N SER A 654 4.01 18.99 6.93
CA SER A 654 2.65 19.55 7.08
C SER A 654 1.79 19.07 5.93
N ARG A 655 0.63 18.47 6.20
CA ARG A 655 -0.27 17.90 5.17
C ARG A 655 -1.67 18.45 5.31
#